data_AF-A0A9R0X168-F1
#
_entry.id   AF-A0A9R0X168-F1
#
_cell.length_a   1.000
_cell.length_b   1.000
_cell.length_c   1.000
_cell.angle_alpha   90.00
_cell.angle_beta   90.00
_cell.angle_gamma   90.00
#
_symmetry.space_group_name_H-M   'P 1'
#
loop_
_entity.id
_entity.type
_entity.pdbx_description
1 polymer ?
#
loop_
_entity_poly.entity_id
_entity_poly.type
_entity_poly.pdbx_seq_one_letter_code
_entity_poly.pdbx_strand_id
1 'polypeptide(L)'
;MDREIPALMGVSKAILENVIFVHQDESNWPLQDPSTLKKKFDDIFSATRYTKALEVIKKLHKDQAQEIKTFRLKLENLQTLKDQAYRLRDSIAQDQEKSDALKTQMEDLKTNIQAVENKILRTETSMVDLRKLQEQISTKATARSTYFTLQEQQYAALSEENEDTDEELKEWQTKFEEKIALLETKIAKLEREMNDEYAKSSLLSETINDSTREIGKLQAEADAHMSVKHERDSAIRTIFNKHNLGPVPDAPFTNDIAMNLTNRTKARLSNLEDDLQEKKKTNETQLEFLWGRYLKVNARYSEVDGQIQSKKESKIGVLRRIKDKENERDAAETELSRHNLARIDERERHLQIEVERKTIALGERDYDLIISQKRSEIYTLDHKIKTLHREKDNIATDADDRVKLELKKDELEKCKKKLKKIYDEHKDKFRSVLKGRLPHEKDVKKEITQAFGSVDSEYNDLNSKSQEAEQQLKLAQMKIDAAKSHLSKLQKVLDAKRKHLNSKLQSIAKVSVDINAYPKILKDAMDERDKQTNNFSYAKGMRQMYEPFEKVARQHHKCPCCDRAFTPDEEDLFVKKQRTTGTSTAERLKVLAENLSVAEDLFNQLDNLRVIYDEYVKLEKETIPLAEKDLEQLSADKSEKEQISDDLVSVLAQVKMDRDGVEVLLRPVDTIDRHVQEIQELEPQVKDLEYKLDSRGQGVKSVDEIQLELISVQRAR
;
A
#
# COMPACT_ATOMS: atom_id res chain seq x y z
N MET A 1 15.75 135.83 -29.58
CA MET A 1 16.48 137.10 -29.42
C MET A 1 17.22 137.19 -28.08
N ASP A 2 16.54 137.01 -26.94
CA ASP A 2 17.13 137.21 -25.58
C ASP A 2 18.31 136.30 -25.17
N ARG A 3 18.66 135.29 -25.97
CA ARG A 3 19.81 134.39 -25.70
C ARG A 3 20.94 134.54 -26.71
N GLU A 4 20.64 135.01 -27.91
CA GLU A 4 21.62 135.15 -29.01
C GLU A 4 22.27 136.53 -29.01
N ILE A 5 21.54 137.58 -28.60
CA ILE A 5 22.08 138.95 -28.53
C ILE A 5 23.24 139.05 -27.49
N PRO A 6 23.11 138.54 -26.24
CA PRO A 6 24.24 138.52 -25.31
C PRO A 6 25.45 137.73 -25.81
N ALA A 7 25.21 136.61 -26.50
CA ALA A 7 26.27 135.75 -27.03
C ALA A 7 27.06 136.44 -28.16
N LEU A 8 26.40 137.18 -29.05
CA LEU A 8 27.03 137.97 -30.11
C LEU A 8 27.84 139.15 -29.57
N MET A 9 27.47 139.70 -28.41
CA MET A 9 28.20 140.78 -27.73
C MET A 9 29.36 140.28 -26.86
N GLY A 10 29.52 138.97 -26.68
CA GLY A 10 30.58 138.40 -25.84
C GLY A 10 30.39 138.64 -24.34
N VAL A 11 29.18 139.02 -23.90
CA VAL A 11 28.87 139.37 -22.51
C VAL A 11 27.68 138.54 -22.03
N SER A 12 27.69 138.09 -20.76
CA SER A 12 26.57 137.31 -20.24
C SER A 12 25.31 138.17 -20.07
N LYS A 13 24.12 137.56 -20.22
CA LYS A 13 22.84 138.26 -20.01
C LYS A 13 22.78 138.96 -18.65
N ALA A 14 23.28 138.30 -17.61
CA ALA A 14 23.32 138.85 -16.26
C ALA A 14 24.26 140.07 -16.14
N ILE A 15 25.36 140.13 -16.89
CA ILE A 15 26.24 141.31 -16.94
C ILE A 15 25.55 142.45 -17.71
N LEU A 16 24.85 142.15 -18.81
CA LEU A 16 24.07 143.14 -19.55
C LEU A 16 22.99 143.79 -18.67
N GLU A 17 22.22 142.99 -17.91
CA GLU A 17 21.11 143.50 -17.10
C GLU A 17 21.56 144.09 -15.75
N ASN A 18 22.59 143.53 -15.10
CA ASN A 18 22.99 143.91 -13.74
C ASN A 18 24.26 144.77 -13.66
N VAL A 19 24.95 145.01 -14.78
CA VAL A 19 26.17 145.86 -14.78
C VAL A 19 26.10 146.95 -15.86
N ILE A 20 25.72 146.62 -17.09
CA ILE A 20 25.77 147.56 -18.22
C ILE A 20 24.49 148.40 -18.33
N PHE A 21 23.32 147.75 -18.32
CA PHE A 21 22.00 148.37 -18.46
C PHE A 21 21.16 148.22 -17.18
N VAL A 22 21.76 148.57 -16.04
CA VAL A 22 21.03 148.58 -14.76
C VAL A 22 19.96 149.67 -14.77
N HIS A 23 18.75 149.30 -14.38
CA HIS A 23 17.66 150.24 -14.19
C HIS A 23 18.02 151.27 -13.09
N GLN A 24 17.65 152.53 -13.26
CA GLN A 24 18.08 153.61 -12.36
C GLN A 24 17.72 153.33 -10.89
N ASP A 25 16.53 152.78 -10.65
CA ASP A 25 16.05 152.39 -9.31
C ASP A 25 16.83 151.23 -8.68
N GLU A 26 17.55 150.45 -9.49
CA GLU A 26 18.34 149.30 -9.05
C GLU A 26 19.85 149.56 -9.07
N SER A 27 20.29 150.77 -9.41
CA SER A 27 21.72 151.14 -9.54
C SER A 27 22.53 150.98 -8.25
N ASN A 28 21.87 151.03 -7.09
CA ASN A 28 22.48 150.86 -5.78
C ASN A 28 22.52 149.39 -5.31
N TRP A 29 22.21 148.41 -6.17
CA TRP A 29 22.24 146.99 -5.81
C TRP A 29 23.54 146.49 -5.17
N PRO A 30 24.76 147.05 -5.44
CA PRO A 30 25.98 146.64 -4.73
C PRO A 30 25.96 146.97 -3.23
N LEU A 31 25.11 147.90 -2.80
CA LEU A 31 24.92 148.32 -1.41
C LEU A 31 23.65 147.75 -0.77
N GLN A 32 22.89 146.95 -1.52
CA GLN A 32 21.70 146.28 -0.98
C GLN A 32 22.09 145.13 -0.05
N ASP A 33 21.07 144.55 0.58
CA ASP A 33 21.24 143.49 1.54
C ASP A 33 21.97 142.26 0.94
N PRO A 34 22.66 141.46 1.79
CA PRO A 34 23.51 140.38 1.32
C PRO A 34 22.81 139.33 0.44
N SER A 35 21.50 139.15 0.56
CA SER A 35 20.73 138.20 -0.25
C SER A 35 20.59 138.69 -1.70
N THR A 36 20.22 139.95 -1.89
CA THR A 36 20.03 140.54 -3.22
C THR A 36 21.36 140.68 -3.96
N LEU A 37 22.42 141.08 -3.23
CA LEU A 37 23.79 141.10 -3.72
C LEU A 37 24.24 139.72 -4.19
N LYS A 38 24.07 138.70 -3.34
CA LYS A 38 24.47 137.32 -3.66
C LYS A 38 23.74 136.77 -4.88
N LYS A 39 22.46 137.08 -5.03
CA LYS A 39 21.67 136.64 -6.20
C LYS A 39 22.20 137.24 -7.51
N LYS A 40 22.47 138.55 -7.53
CA LYS A 40 23.06 139.21 -8.73
C LYS A 40 24.50 138.74 -8.99
N PHE A 41 25.29 138.48 -7.94
CA PHE A 41 26.62 137.85 -8.08
C PHE A 41 26.54 136.42 -8.65
N ASP A 42 25.68 135.56 -8.10
CA ASP A 42 25.53 134.17 -8.56
C ASP A 42 25.04 134.11 -10.02
N ASP A 43 24.20 135.05 -10.45
CA ASP A 43 23.75 135.19 -11.85
C ASP A 43 24.87 135.71 -12.77
N ILE A 44 25.66 136.70 -12.34
CA ILE A 44 26.83 137.20 -13.10
C ILE A 44 27.87 136.10 -13.30
N PHE A 45 28.23 135.37 -12.23
CA PHE A 45 29.24 134.32 -12.26
C PHE A 45 28.70 132.96 -12.73
N SER A 46 27.38 132.83 -12.95
CA SER A 46 26.73 131.60 -13.40
C SER A 46 27.10 130.35 -12.57
N ALA A 47 27.34 130.53 -11.27
CA ALA A 47 27.85 129.50 -10.37
C ALA A 47 26.90 128.30 -10.23
N THR A 48 25.60 128.50 -10.49
CA THR A 48 24.52 127.49 -10.40
C THR A 48 24.69 126.31 -11.37
N ARG A 49 25.39 126.49 -12.50
CA ARG A 49 25.69 125.39 -13.43
C ARG A 49 26.77 124.46 -12.88
N TYR A 50 27.81 125.04 -12.27
CA TYR A 50 28.89 124.27 -11.65
C TYR A 50 28.40 123.52 -10.41
N THR A 51 27.50 124.10 -9.62
CA THR A 51 26.90 123.39 -8.47
C THR A 51 26.02 122.22 -8.90
N LYS A 52 25.22 122.35 -9.97
CA LYS A 52 24.43 121.22 -10.52
C LYS A 52 25.30 120.11 -11.10
N ALA A 53 26.39 120.45 -11.80
CA ALA A 53 27.34 119.47 -12.28
C ALA A 53 28.01 118.71 -11.10
N LEU A 54 28.38 119.44 -10.04
CA LEU A 54 28.89 118.85 -8.80
C LEU A 54 27.87 117.94 -8.10
N GLU A 55 26.59 118.30 -8.09
CA GLU A 55 25.52 117.43 -7.56
C GLU A 55 25.37 116.14 -8.37
N VAL A 56 25.39 116.22 -9.70
CA VAL A 56 25.34 115.04 -10.57
C VAL A 56 26.58 114.16 -10.37
N ILE A 57 27.78 114.75 -10.27
CA ILE A 57 29.02 114.02 -9.96
C ILE A 57 28.93 113.36 -8.58
N LYS A 58 28.44 114.06 -7.55
CA LYS A 58 28.23 113.49 -6.22
C LYS A 58 27.23 112.35 -6.24
N LYS A 59 26.15 112.46 -7.03
CA LYS A 59 25.14 111.42 -7.20
C LYS A 59 25.74 110.18 -7.89
N LEU A 60 26.45 110.37 -9.02
CA LEU A 60 27.15 109.29 -9.71
C LEU A 60 28.20 108.62 -8.81
N HIS A 61 28.96 109.39 -8.04
CA HIS A 61 29.92 108.84 -7.08
C HIS A 61 29.22 108.01 -6.00
N LYS A 62 28.05 108.44 -5.51
CA LYS A 62 27.24 107.68 -4.55
C LYS A 62 26.69 106.40 -5.17
N ASP A 63 26.16 106.46 -6.38
CA ASP A 63 25.60 105.32 -7.10
C ASP A 63 26.69 104.29 -7.45
N GLN A 64 27.86 104.74 -7.93
CA GLN A 64 29.03 103.87 -8.15
C GLN A 64 29.56 103.27 -6.85
N ALA A 65 29.61 104.04 -5.75
CA ALA A 65 30.00 103.49 -4.44
C ALA A 65 29.01 102.43 -3.94
N GLN A 66 27.72 102.59 -4.22
CA GLN A 66 26.69 101.59 -3.93
C GLN A 66 26.92 100.33 -4.78
N GLU A 67 27.14 100.47 -6.09
CA GLU A 67 27.43 99.34 -6.98
C GLU A 67 28.70 98.61 -6.57
N ILE A 68 29.79 99.31 -6.24
CA ILE A 68 31.03 98.71 -5.74
C ILE A 68 30.77 97.89 -4.46
N LYS A 69 29.93 98.38 -3.54
CA LYS A 69 29.53 97.60 -2.36
C LYS A 69 28.77 96.32 -2.75
N THR A 70 27.83 96.42 -3.70
CA THR A 70 27.10 95.23 -4.16
C THR A 70 28.00 94.22 -4.88
N PHE A 71 28.96 94.67 -5.68
CA PHE A 71 29.92 93.79 -6.35
C PHE A 71 30.91 93.17 -5.38
N ARG A 72 31.35 93.90 -4.34
CA ARG A 72 32.16 93.31 -3.26
C ARG A 72 31.40 92.20 -2.52
N LEU A 73 30.14 92.44 -2.18
CA LEU A 73 29.30 91.42 -1.55
C LEU A 73 29.10 90.19 -2.47
N LYS A 74 28.86 90.41 -3.77
CA LYS A 74 28.77 89.32 -4.75
C LYS A 74 30.08 88.54 -4.88
N LEU A 75 31.22 89.24 -4.89
CA LEU A 75 32.54 88.62 -4.97
C LEU A 75 32.81 87.75 -3.73
N GLU A 76 32.50 88.25 -2.55
CA GLU A 76 32.62 87.50 -1.29
C GLU A 76 31.72 86.26 -1.29
N ASN A 77 30.45 86.39 -1.69
CA ASN A 77 29.55 85.25 -1.83
C ASN A 77 30.06 84.23 -2.85
N LEU A 78 30.54 84.66 -4.03
CA LEU A 78 31.10 83.75 -5.03
C LEU A 78 32.38 83.08 -4.56
N GLN A 79 33.20 83.77 -3.77
CA GLN A 79 34.41 83.21 -3.18
C GLN A 79 34.07 82.13 -2.13
N THR A 80 33.07 82.38 -1.27
CA THR A 80 32.60 81.34 -0.33
C THR A 80 32.02 80.12 -1.04
N LEU A 81 31.25 80.30 -2.12
CA LEU A 81 30.71 79.21 -2.93
C LEU A 81 31.82 78.42 -3.63
N LYS A 82 32.84 79.11 -4.17
CA LYS A 82 34.04 78.49 -4.75
C LYS A 82 34.75 77.63 -3.69
N ASP A 83 35.01 78.19 -2.51
CA ASP A 83 35.71 77.48 -1.43
C ASP A 83 34.92 76.28 -0.92
N GLN A 84 33.59 76.38 -0.83
CA GLN A 84 32.72 75.24 -0.52
C GLN A 84 32.78 74.16 -1.60
N ALA A 85 32.78 74.54 -2.88
CA ALA A 85 32.90 73.59 -3.98
C ALA A 85 34.27 72.88 -3.99
N TYR A 86 35.36 73.57 -3.64
CA TYR A 86 36.67 72.94 -3.46
C TYR A 86 36.68 71.97 -2.28
N ARG A 87 36.15 72.36 -1.12
CA ARG A 87 36.04 71.45 0.03
C ARG A 87 35.21 70.21 -0.27
N LEU A 88 34.11 70.34 -1.01
CA LEU A 88 33.31 69.20 -1.46
C LEU A 88 34.09 68.31 -2.42
N ARG A 89 34.86 68.89 -3.36
CA ARG A 89 35.73 68.10 -4.25
C ARG A 89 36.80 67.34 -3.50
N ASP A 90 37.46 67.99 -2.53
CA ASP A 90 38.48 67.34 -1.71
C ASP A 90 37.87 66.22 -0.85
N SER A 91 36.67 66.43 -0.30
CA SER A 91 35.93 65.38 0.41
C SER A 91 35.60 64.21 -0.50
N ILE A 92 35.10 64.46 -1.71
CA ILE A 92 34.80 63.41 -2.69
C ILE A 92 36.07 62.62 -3.05
N ALA A 93 37.20 63.30 -3.24
CA ALA A 93 38.47 62.64 -3.53
C ALA A 93 38.95 61.78 -2.36
N GLN A 94 38.86 62.28 -1.12
CA GLN A 94 39.18 61.50 0.08
C GLN A 94 38.25 60.30 0.27
N ASP A 95 36.95 60.46 0.01
CA ASP A 95 35.97 59.39 0.14
C ASP A 95 36.17 58.33 -0.96
N GLN A 96 36.57 58.73 -2.17
CA GLN A 96 36.99 57.82 -3.23
C GLN A 96 38.25 57.03 -2.84
N GLU A 97 39.28 57.69 -2.30
CA GLU A 97 40.50 57.03 -1.83
C GLU A 97 40.20 56.03 -0.70
N LYS A 98 39.36 56.42 0.27
CA LYS A 98 38.90 55.52 1.34
C LYS A 98 38.08 54.34 0.79
N SER A 99 37.19 54.60 -0.16
CA SER A 99 36.40 53.55 -0.81
C SER A 99 37.30 52.55 -1.52
N ASP A 100 38.33 53.01 -2.22
CA ASP A 100 39.25 52.11 -2.93
C ASP A 100 40.16 51.35 -1.97
N ALA A 101 40.63 51.99 -0.90
CA ALA A 101 41.35 51.29 0.18
C ALA A 101 40.49 50.19 0.84
N LEU A 102 39.20 50.48 1.10
CA LEU A 102 38.26 49.50 1.65
C LEU A 102 37.99 48.36 0.66
N LYS A 103 37.90 48.63 -0.65
CA LYS A 103 37.79 47.56 -1.67
C LYS A 103 39.01 46.65 -1.67
N THR A 104 40.22 47.21 -1.58
CA THR A 104 41.44 46.40 -1.48
C THR A 104 41.43 45.54 -0.22
N GLN A 105 41.04 46.10 0.93
CA GLN A 105 40.89 45.34 2.17
C GLN A 105 39.83 44.24 2.07
N MET A 106 38.71 44.48 1.38
CA MET A 106 37.69 43.46 1.14
C MET A 106 38.23 42.31 0.28
N GLU A 107 39.02 42.61 -0.75
CA GLU A 107 39.62 41.56 -1.59
C GLU A 107 40.69 40.76 -0.82
N ASP A 108 41.49 41.42 0.02
CA ASP A 108 42.43 40.76 0.93
C ASP A 108 41.71 39.89 1.98
N LEU A 109 40.59 40.36 2.53
CA LEU A 109 39.78 39.55 3.45
C LEU A 109 39.14 38.36 2.73
N LYS A 110 38.69 38.54 1.49
CA LYS A 110 38.11 37.46 0.68
C LYS A 110 39.13 36.38 0.36
N THR A 111 40.35 36.76 -0.03
CA THR A 111 41.45 35.81 -0.24
C THR A 111 41.84 35.07 1.04
N ASN A 112 41.84 35.77 2.18
CA ASN A 112 42.07 35.15 3.49
C ASN A 112 40.95 34.17 3.89
N ILE A 113 39.68 34.52 3.67
CA ILE A 113 38.53 33.64 3.91
C ILE A 113 38.69 32.36 3.07
N GLN A 114 38.98 32.51 1.78
CA GLN A 114 39.18 31.37 0.88
C GLN A 114 40.37 30.49 1.32
N ALA A 115 41.44 31.09 1.86
CA ALA A 115 42.56 30.34 2.44
C ALA A 115 42.17 29.57 3.71
N VAL A 116 41.31 30.14 4.55
CA VAL A 116 40.78 29.47 5.76
C VAL A 116 39.80 28.35 5.39
N GLU A 117 38.89 28.58 4.45
CA GLU A 117 37.98 27.56 3.92
C GLU A 117 38.76 26.35 3.36
N ASN A 118 39.82 26.59 2.60
CA ASN A 118 40.70 25.54 2.12
C ASN A 118 41.40 24.77 3.26
N LYS A 119 41.77 25.44 4.36
CA LYS A 119 42.33 24.78 5.55
C LYS A 119 41.28 23.96 6.30
N ILE A 120 40.06 24.46 6.41
CA ILE A 120 38.93 23.72 6.99
C ILE A 120 38.69 22.44 6.19
N LEU A 121 38.58 22.55 4.86
CA LEU A 121 38.32 21.41 3.98
C LEU A 121 39.43 20.35 4.04
N ARG A 122 40.70 20.76 4.17
CA ARG A 122 41.82 19.84 4.43
C ARG A 122 41.70 19.16 5.79
N THR A 123 41.33 19.91 6.83
CA THR A 123 41.19 19.39 8.20
C THR A 123 40.02 18.42 8.31
N GLU A 124 38.90 18.71 7.65
CA GLU A 124 37.73 17.82 7.56
C GLU A 124 38.10 16.51 6.86
N THR A 125 38.81 16.59 5.74
CA THR A 125 39.33 15.39 5.04
C THR A 125 40.21 14.57 5.99
N SER A 126 41.16 15.20 6.69
CA SER A 126 42.01 14.51 7.67
C SER A 126 41.23 13.91 8.85
N MET A 127 40.15 14.56 9.31
CA MET A 127 39.28 13.99 10.36
C MET A 127 38.51 12.75 9.86
N VAL A 128 38.06 12.74 8.61
CA VAL A 128 37.42 11.56 8.01
C VAL A 128 38.41 10.40 7.93
N ASP A 129 39.64 10.66 7.50
CA ASP A 129 40.68 9.62 7.43
C ASP A 129 41.08 9.11 8.82
N LEU A 130 41.17 9.98 9.82
CA LEU A 130 41.40 9.58 11.22
C LEU A 130 40.25 8.71 11.76
N ARG A 131 38.99 9.02 11.44
CA ARG A 131 37.85 8.19 11.83
C ARG A 131 37.91 6.80 11.18
N LYS A 132 38.27 6.71 9.90
CA LYS A 132 38.49 5.42 9.22
C LYS A 132 39.60 4.62 9.88
N LEU A 133 40.72 5.26 10.23
CA LEU A 133 41.81 4.59 10.95
C LEU A 133 41.36 4.13 12.34
N GLN A 134 40.56 4.93 13.06
CA GLN A 134 40.01 4.55 14.35
C GLN A 134 39.08 3.33 14.26
N GLU A 135 38.24 3.28 13.22
CA GLU A 135 37.39 2.13 12.93
C GLU A 135 38.22 0.89 12.59
N GLN A 136 39.27 1.03 11.77
CA GLN A 136 40.21 -0.06 11.48
C GLN A 136 40.96 -0.55 12.74
N ILE A 137 41.37 0.36 13.64
CA ILE A 137 41.98 -0.02 14.92
C ILE A 137 40.97 -0.78 15.78
N SER A 138 39.72 -0.31 15.87
CA SER A 138 38.68 -0.98 16.67
C SER A 138 38.39 -2.39 16.17
N THR A 139 38.24 -2.55 14.86
CA THR A 139 37.99 -3.86 14.22
C THR A 139 39.17 -4.82 14.39
N LYS A 140 40.41 -4.33 14.25
CA LYS A 140 41.60 -5.14 14.51
C LYS A 140 41.77 -5.47 15.99
N ALA A 141 41.41 -4.58 16.90
CA ALA A 141 41.45 -4.83 18.34
C ALA A 141 40.41 -5.87 18.78
N THR A 142 39.18 -5.78 18.27
CA THR A 142 38.15 -6.81 18.49
C THR A 142 38.59 -8.14 17.90
N ALA A 143 39.12 -8.16 16.68
CA ALA A 143 39.63 -9.38 16.05
C ALA A 143 40.74 -10.02 16.90
N ARG A 144 41.71 -9.22 17.37
CA ARG A 144 42.77 -9.70 18.27
C ARG A 144 42.22 -10.26 19.57
N SER A 145 41.23 -9.61 20.19
CA SER A 145 40.58 -10.10 21.41
C SER A 145 39.84 -11.42 21.17
N THR A 146 39.13 -11.55 20.05
CA THR A 146 38.46 -12.80 19.67
C THR A 146 39.45 -13.92 19.38
N TYR A 147 40.55 -13.65 18.67
CA TYR A 147 41.57 -14.67 18.42
C TYR A 147 42.27 -15.10 19.70
N PHE A 148 42.56 -14.16 20.61
CA PHE A 148 43.20 -14.48 21.89
C PHE A 148 42.28 -15.32 22.78
N THR A 149 41.00 -14.96 22.89
CA THR A 149 40.01 -15.75 23.65
C THR A 149 39.77 -17.13 23.01
N LEU A 150 39.74 -17.22 21.68
CA LEU A 150 39.63 -18.50 20.97
C LEU A 150 40.87 -19.37 21.20
N GLN A 151 42.06 -18.78 21.19
CA GLN A 151 43.31 -19.46 21.50
C GLN A 151 43.31 -19.99 22.94
N GLU A 152 42.92 -19.18 23.93
CA GLU A 152 42.81 -19.64 25.33
C GLU A 152 41.77 -20.76 25.49
N GLN A 153 40.63 -20.66 24.81
CA GLN A 153 39.61 -21.72 24.83
C GLN A 153 40.09 -23.02 24.17
N GLN A 154 40.80 -22.93 23.04
CA GLN A 154 41.38 -24.09 22.36
C GLN A 154 42.49 -24.74 23.20
N TYR A 155 43.36 -23.95 23.83
CA TYR A 155 44.37 -24.45 24.76
C TYR A 155 43.75 -25.09 26.00
N ALA A 156 42.69 -24.51 26.58
CA ALA A 156 42.01 -25.07 27.75
C ALA A 156 41.19 -26.34 27.43
N ALA A 157 40.80 -26.54 26.16
CA ALA A 157 40.08 -27.72 25.70
C ALA A 157 40.98 -28.91 25.36
N LEU A 158 42.31 -28.71 25.28
CA LEU A 158 43.28 -29.78 25.10
C LEU A 158 43.57 -30.44 26.47
N SER A 159 43.37 -31.76 26.56
CA SER A 159 43.59 -32.52 27.79
C SER A 159 45.07 -32.81 28.08
N GLU A 160 45.92 -32.80 27.04
CA GLU A 160 47.38 -32.93 27.09
C GLU A 160 48.01 -31.99 26.05
N GLU A 161 49.20 -31.47 26.36
CA GLU A 161 49.98 -30.63 25.44
C GLU A 161 50.57 -31.52 24.34
N ASN A 162 50.25 -31.22 23.08
CA ASN A 162 50.62 -32.09 21.97
C ASN A 162 52.13 -31.92 21.66
N GLU A 163 52.93 -32.97 21.91
CA GLU A 163 54.39 -32.97 21.72
C GLU A 163 54.83 -33.35 20.28
N ASP A 164 53.86 -33.71 19.42
CA ASP A 164 54.10 -34.10 18.03
C ASP A 164 54.67 -32.93 17.21
N THR A 165 55.59 -33.23 16.29
CA THR A 165 56.22 -32.21 15.45
C THR A 165 55.27 -31.68 14.37
N ASP A 166 55.45 -30.42 13.96
CA ASP A 166 54.64 -29.79 12.90
C ASP A 166 54.68 -30.58 11.57
N GLU A 167 55.78 -31.30 11.30
CA GLU A 167 55.88 -32.20 10.15
C GLU A 167 54.97 -33.44 10.26
N GLU A 168 54.89 -34.07 11.43
CA GLU A 168 54.04 -35.24 11.69
C GLU A 168 52.55 -34.85 11.64
N LEU A 169 52.20 -33.69 12.19
CA LEU A 169 50.86 -33.13 12.11
C LEU A 169 50.45 -32.80 10.66
N LYS A 170 51.37 -32.26 9.84
CA LYS A 170 51.11 -32.03 8.41
C LYS A 170 50.96 -33.32 7.62
N GLU A 171 51.72 -34.36 7.94
CA GLU A 171 51.60 -35.66 7.28
C GLU A 171 50.28 -36.36 7.65
N TRP A 172 49.83 -36.23 8.91
CA TRP A 172 48.51 -36.68 9.32
C TRP A 172 47.41 -35.86 8.67
N GLN A 173 47.55 -34.54 8.61
CA GLN A 173 46.62 -33.66 7.92
C GLN A 173 46.46 -34.07 6.45
N THR A 174 47.56 -34.27 5.72
CA THR A 174 47.50 -34.67 4.31
C THR A 174 46.88 -36.06 4.12
N LYS A 175 47.26 -37.05 4.94
CA LYS A 175 46.62 -38.39 4.89
C LYS A 175 45.13 -38.34 5.24
N PHE A 176 44.74 -37.47 6.16
CA PHE A 176 43.35 -37.29 6.55
C PHE A 176 42.57 -36.54 5.46
N GLU A 177 43.15 -35.52 4.83
CA GLU A 177 42.60 -34.80 3.68
C GLU A 177 42.41 -35.72 2.47
N GLU A 178 43.37 -36.61 2.16
CA GLU A 178 43.22 -37.62 1.12
C GLU A 178 42.06 -38.59 1.42
N LYS A 179 41.94 -39.02 2.67
CA LYS A 179 40.85 -39.89 3.11
C LYS A 179 39.50 -39.15 3.09
N ILE A 180 39.47 -37.88 3.47
CA ILE A 180 38.29 -37.01 3.37
C ILE A 180 37.90 -36.87 1.90
N ALA A 181 38.82 -36.54 0.99
CA ALA A 181 38.53 -36.40 -0.44
C ALA A 181 37.98 -37.70 -1.06
N LEU A 182 38.51 -38.86 -0.67
CA LEU A 182 37.98 -40.16 -1.08
C LEU A 182 36.57 -40.43 -0.54
N LEU A 183 36.29 -40.03 0.70
CA LEU A 183 34.96 -40.15 1.30
C LEU A 183 33.98 -39.15 0.68
N GLU A 184 34.38 -37.90 0.46
CA GLU A 184 33.57 -36.86 -0.20
C GLU A 184 33.21 -37.24 -1.63
N THR A 185 34.15 -37.79 -2.40
CA THR A 185 33.85 -38.30 -3.75
C THR A 185 32.89 -39.49 -3.71
N LYS A 186 33.00 -40.37 -2.71
CA LYS A 186 32.08 -41.49 -2.50
C LYS A 186 30.69 -41.01 -2.06
N ILE A 187 30.63 -40.01 -1.16
CA ILE A 187 29.39 -39.36 -0.71
C ILE A 187 28.72 -38.70 -1.92
N ALA A 188 29.44 -37.86 -2.68
CA ALA A 188 28.90 -37.20 -3.86
C ALA A 188 28.38 -38.20 -4.91
N LYS A 189 29.04 -39.35 -5.06
CA LYS A 189 28.56 -40.42 -5.95
C LYS A 189 27.26 -41.04 -5.42
N LEU A 190 27.23 -41.41 -4.14
CA LEU A 190 26.04 -41.99 -3.51
C LEU A 190 24.87 -41.01 -3.44
N GLU A 191 25.13 -39.72 -3.24
CA GLU A 191 24.14 -38.65 -3.29
C GLU A 191 23.56 -38.50 -4.69
N ARG A 192 24.38 -38.55 -5.73
CA ARG A 192 23.88 -38.56 -7.12
C ARG A 192 23.03 -39.80 -7.40
N GLU A 193 23.49 -40.99 -7.02
CA GLU A 193 22.72 -42.22 -7.21
C GLU A 193 21.39 -42.19 -6.44
N MET A 194 21.41 -41.68 -5.20
CA MET A 194 20.20 -41.47 -4.39
C MET A 194 19.25 -40.45 -5.05
N ASN A 195 19.77 -39.32 -5.54
CA ASN A 195 18.97 -38.29 -6.21
C ASN A 195 18.39 -38.80 -7.53
N ASP A 196 19.15 -39.59 -8.30
CA ASP A 196 18.69 -40.20 -9.54
C ASP A 196 17.57 -41.22 -9.27
N GLU A 197 17.72 -42.06 -8.24
CA GLU A 197 16.66 -42.99 -7.84
C GLU A 197 15.44 -42.27 -7.25
N TYR A 198 15.64 -41.18 -6.52
CA TYR A 198 14.54 -40.33 -6.04
C TYR A 198 13.80 -39.68 -7.21
N ALA A 199 14.52 -39.16 -8.21
CA ALA A 199 13.93 -38.60 -9.42
C ALA A 199 13.15 -39.65 -10.21
N LYS A 200 13.68 -40.87 -10.37
CA LYS A 200 12.97 -41.99 -11.01
C LYS A 200 11.72 -42.38 -10.23
N SER A 201 11.81 -42.49 -8.90
CA SER A 201 10.68 -42.79 -8.03
C SER A 201 9.60 -41.72 -8.14
N SER A 202 10.00 -40.44 -8.16
CA SER A 202 9.09 -39.30 -8.36
C SER A 202 8.39 -39.36 -9.72
N LEU A 203 9.13 -39.59 -10.81
CA LEU A 203 8.58 -39.72 -12.16
C LEU A 203 7.62 -40.91 -12.27
N LEU A 204 7.96 -42.05 -11.67
CA LEU A 204 7.09 -43.22 -11.63
C LEU A 204 5.82 -42.94 -10.80
N SER A 205 5.94 -42.26 -9.67
CA SER A 205 4.79 -41.85 -8.85
C SER A 205 3.88 -40.88 -9.60
N GLU A 206 4.44 -39.92 -10.34
CA GLU A 206 3.68 -39.00 -11.19
C GLU A 206 2.96 -39.77 -12.31
N THR A 207 3.66 -40.69 -12.97
CA THR A 207 3.07 -41.57 -14.00
C THR A 207 1.94 -42.44 -13.45
N ILE A 208 2.09 -42.98 -12.23
CA ILE A 208 1.04 -43.75 -11.54
C ILE A 208 -0.15 -42.85 -11.22
N ASN A 209 0.08 -41.63 -10.72
CA ASN A 209 -0.99 -40.68 -10.42
C ASN A 209 -1.75 -40.28 -11.68
N ASP A 210 -1.06 -39.99 -12.79
CA ASP A 210 -1.67 -39.67 -14.08
C ASP A 210 -2.46 -40.84 -14.63
N SER A 211 -1.90 -42.05 -14.58
CA SER A 211 -2.61 -43.27 -15.00
C SER A 211 -3.85 -43.52 -14.14
N THR A 212 -3.75 -43.31 -12.82
CA THR A 212 -4.88 -43.47 -11.89
C THR A 212 -5.97 -42.43 -12.17
N ARG A 213 -5.58 -41.19 -12.48
CA ARG A 213 -6.51 -40.13 -12.88
C ARG A 213 -7.22 -40.45 -14.18
N GLU A 214 -6.50 -40.93 -15.19
CA GLU A 214 -7.09 -41.34 -16.47
C GLU A 214 -8.01 -42.56 -16.30
N ILE A 215 -7.62 -43.55 -15.48
CA ILE A 215 -8.49 -44.68 -15.14
C ILE A 215 -9.76 -44.18 -14.44
N GLY A 216 -9.64 -43.30 -13.45
CA GLY A 216 -10.78 -42.73 -12.75
C GLY A 216 -11.71 -41.93 -13.67
N LYS A 217 -11.14 -41.15 -14.59
CA LYS A 217 -11.88 -40.39 -15.61
C LYS A 217 -12.62 -41.32 -16.58
N LEU A 218 -11.92 -42.30 -17.16
CA LEU A 218 -12.52 -43.26 -18.09
C LEU A 218 -13.59 -44.12 -17.41
N GLN A 219 -13.40 -44.48 -16.14
CA GLN A 219 -14.41 -45.20 -15.36
C GLN A 219 -15.64 -44.33 -15.11
N ALA A 220 -15.46 -43.05 -14.73
CA ALA A 220 -16.57 -42.12 -14.56
C ALA A 220 -17.32 -41.87 -15.88
N GLU A 221 -16.61 -41.76 -17.00
CA GLU A 221 -17.21 -41.64 -18.34
C GLU A 221 -17.99 -42.92 -18.72
N ALA A 222 -17.45 -44.11 -18.41
CA ALA A 222 -18.13 -45.38 -18.64
C ALA A 222 -19.40 -45.51 -17.80
N ASP A 223 -19.34 -45.18 -16.51
CA ASP A 223 -20.48 -45.22 -15.59
C ASP A 223 -21.56 -44.19 -15.99
N ALA A 224 -21.15 -42.97 -16.36
CA ALA A 224 -22.05 -41.95 -16.88
C ALA A 224 -22.73 -42.42 -18.18
N HIS A 225 -21.98 -43.01 -19.11
CA HIS A 225 -22.54 -43.55 -20.34
C HIS A 225 -23.51 -44.71 -20.08
N MET A 226 -23.24 -45.56 -19.09
CA MET A 226 -24.18 -46.60 -18.65
C MET A 226 -25.45 -46.03 -18.03
N SER A 227 -25.35 -44.98 -17.21
CA SER A 227 -26.51 -44.25 -16.65
C SER A 227 -27.35 -43.65 -17.77
N VAL A 228 -26.74 -42.94 -18.72
CA VAL A 228 -27.44 -42.35 -19.88
C VAL A 228 -28.11 -43.41 -20.74
N LYS A 229 -27.47 -44.58 -20.94
CA LYS A 229 -28.12 -45.71 -21.62
C LYS A 229 -29.35 -46.22 -20.86
N HIS A 230 -29.25 -46.34 -19.54
CA HIS A 230 -30.38 -46.74 -18.71
C HIS A 230 -31.53 -45.73 -18.77
N GLU A 231 -31.21 -44.43 -18.66
CA GLU A 231 -32.17 -43.34 -18.80
C GLU A 231 -32.82 -43.32 -20.19
N ARG A 232 -32.04 -43.48 -21.26
CA ARG A 232 -32.53 -43.60 -22.63
C ARG A 232 -33.52 -44.76 -22.75
N ASP A 233 -33.15 -45.94 -22.27
CA ASP A 233 -33.98 -47.13 -22.40
C ASP A 233 -35.27 -47.00 -21.57
N SER A 234 -35.18 -46.40 -20.38
CA SER A 234 -36.33 -46.07 -19.51
C SER A 234 -37.25 -45.03 -20.14
N ALA A 235 -36.70 -43.97 -20.74
CA ALA A 235 -37.45 -42.94 -21.43
C ALA A 235 -38.18 -43.49 -22.66
N ILE A 236 -37.50 -44.31 -23.47
CA ILE A 236 -38.11 -45.01 -24.61
C ILE A 236 -39.27 -45.87 -24.13
N ARG A 237 -39.08 -46.71 -23.09
CA ARG A 237 -40.16 -47.51 -22.50
C ARG A 237 -41.34 -46.66 -22.03
N THR A 238 -41.06 -45.56 -21.34
CA THR A 238 -42.08 -44.65 -20.82
C THR A 238 -42.90 -44.02 -21.94
N ILE A 239 -42.24 -43.53 -23.00
CA ILE A 239 -42.92 -42.92 -24.16
C ILE A 239 -43.77 -43.96 -24.89
N PHE A 240 -43.23 -45.16 -25.12
CA PHE A 240 -43.96 -46.23 -25.81
C PHE A 240 -45.19 -46.70 -25.03
N ASN A 241 -45.07 -46.83 -23.70
CA ASN A 241 -46.18 -47.20 -22.82
C ASN A 241 -47.23 -46.09 -22.72
N LYS A 242 -46.81 -44.83 -22.61
CA LYS A 242 -47.72 -43.69 -22.47
C LYS A 242 -48.52 -43.39 -23.73
N HIS A 243 -47.91 -43.57 -24.90
CA HIS A 243 -48.49 -43.21 -26.19
C HIS A 243 -48.86 -44.42 -27.05
N ASN A 244 -48.87 -45.63 -26.48
CA ASN A 244 -49.22 -46.89 -27.13
C ASN A 244 -48.51 -47.10 -28.48
N LEU A 245 -47.19 -46.86 -28.53
CA LEU A 245 -46.42 -46.90 -29.77
C LEU A 245 -46.01 -48.32 -30.20
N GLY A 246 -46.43 -49.37 -29.48
CA GLY A 246 -46.16 -50.78 -29.78
C GLY A 246 -45.36 -51.51 -28.68
N PRO A 247 -45.10 -52.82 -28.84
CA PRO A 247 -44.33 -53.60 -27.87
C PRO A 247 -42.85 -53.20 -27.87
N VAL A 248 -42.25 -53.15 -26.68
CA VAL A 248 -40.84 -52.80 -26.46
C VAL A 248 -40.07 -54.01 -25.90
N PRO A 249 -38.87 -54.34 -26.40
CA PRO A 249 -38.03 -55.43 -25.87
C PRO A 249 -37.60 -55.26 -24.40
N ASP A 250 -36.94 -56.29 -23.87
CA ASP A 250 -36.28 -56.22 -22.57
C ASP A 250 -34.98 -55.40 -22.58
N ALA A 251 -34.78 -54.56 -21.56
CA ALA A 251 -33.59 -53.73 -21.40
C ALA A 251 -32.41 -54.57 -20.85
N PRO A 252 -31.14 -54.24 -21.18
CA PRO A 252 -30.67 -53.06 -21.92
C PRO A 252 -30.78 -53.18 -23.44
N PHE A 253 -31.09 -52.08 -24.12
CA PHE A 253 -31.18 -52.02 -25.58
C PHE A 253 -29.81 -51.88 -26.23
N THR A 254 -29.60 -52.64 -27.30
CA THR A 254 -28.50 -52.34 -28.24
C THR A 254 -28.75 -50.98 -28.90
N ASN A 255 -27.67 -50.34 -29.38
CA ASN A 255 -27.78 -49.02 -30.00
C ASN A 255 -28.72 -49.03 -31.21
N ASP A 256 -28.73 -50.12 -31.99
CA ASP A 256 -29.61 -50.27 -33.16
C ASP A 256 -31.09 -50.36 -32.76
N ILE A 257 -31.40 -51.10 -31.70
CA ILE A 257 -32.78 -51.22 -31.17
C ILE A 257 -33.26 -49.86 -30.66
N ALA A 258 -32.44 -49.17 -29.85
CA ALA A 258 -32.79 -47.85 -29.33
C ALA A 258 -32.97 -46.82 -30.45
N MET A 259 -32.12 -46.86 -31.49
CA MET A 259 -32.22 -45.99 -32.66
C MET A 259 -33.50 -46.24 -33.44
N ASN A 260 -33.88 -47.50 -33.67
CA ASN A 260 -35.12 -47.85 -34.36
C ASN A 260 -36.37 -47.35 -33.61
N LEU A 261 -36.44 -47.60 -32.29
CA LEU A 261 -37.54 -47.15 -31.43
C LEU A 261 -37.62 -45.62 -31.37
N THR A 262 -36.47 -44.94 -31.32
CA THR A 262 -36.38 -43.48 -31.37
C THR A 262 -36.87 -42.94 -32.70
N ASN A 263 -36.46 -43.53 -33.84
CA ASN A 263 -36.91 -43.12 -35.16
C ASN A 263 -38.42 -43.30 -35.34
N ARG A 264 -38.99 -44.37 -34.80
CA ARG A 264 -40.45 -44.57 -34.78
C ARG A 264 -41.17 -43.49 -33.97
N THR A 265 -40.61 -43.11 -32.82
CA THR A 265 -41.12 -42.00 -32.01
C THR A 265 -41.05 -40.67 -32.77
N LYS A 266 -39.90 -40.39 -33.41
CA LYS A 266 -39.71 -39.19 -34.23
C LYS A 266 -40.65 -39.13 -35.42
N ALA A 267 -40.87 -40.24 -36.13
CA ALA A 267 -41.81 -40.30 -37.23
C ALA A 267 -43.25 -40.00 -36.76
N ARG A 268 -43.64 -40.53 -35.59
CA ARG A 268 -44.96 -40.20 -35.01
C ARG A 268 -45.07 -38.74 -34.61
N LEU A 269 -44.01 -38.16 -34.03
CA LEU A 269 -43.97 -36.75 -33.67
C LEU A 269 -44.04 -35.85 -34.91
N SER A 270 -43.25 -36.13 -35.95
CA SER A 270 -43.26 -35.41 -37.23
C SER A 270 -44.67 -35.40 -37.83
N ASN A 271 -45.34 -36.56 -37.87
CA ASN A 271 -46.72 -36.63 -38.38
C ASN A 271 -47.70 -35.76 -37.57
N LEU A 272 -47.49 -35.60 -36.25
CA LEU A 272 -48.31 -34.73 -35.40
C LEU A 272 -47.96 -33.26 -35.58
N GLU A 273 -46.68 -32.93 -35.78
CA GLU A 273 -46.22 -31.57 -36.07
C GLU A 273 -46.72 -31.09 -37.44
N ASP A 274 -46.70 -31.96 -38.45
CA ASP A 274 -47.22 -31.69 -39.79
C ASP A 274 -48.73 -31.42 -39.73
N ASP A 275 -49.50 -32.26 -39.02
CA ASP A 275 -50.94 -32.03 -38.81
C ASP A 275 -51.18 -30.70 -38.07
N LEU A 276 -50.42 -30.42 -36.99
CA LEU A 276 -50.52 -29.15 -36.27
C LEU A 276 -50.22 -27.94 -37.17
N GLN A 277 -49.19 -28.03 -38.00
CA GLN A 277 -48.78 -26.95 -38.90
C GLN A 277 -49.82 -26.73 -40.01
N GLU A 278 -50.40 -27.82 -40.55
CA GLU A 278 -51.51 -27.76 -41.48
C GLU A 278 -52.73 -27.06 -40.84
N LYS A 279 -53.07 -27.41 -39.60
CA LYS A 279 -54.14 -26.73 -38.84
C LYS A 279 -53.84 -25.25 -38.60
N LYS A 280 -52.60 -24.90 -38.22
CA LYS A 280 -52.18 -23.50 -38.03
C LYS A 280 -52.32 -22.69 -39.31
N LYS A 281 -51.81 -23.20 -40.43
CA LYS A 281 -51.93 -22.55 -41.75
C LYS A 281 -53.39 -22.38 -42.15
N THR A 282 -54.22 -23.40 -41.93
CA THR A 282 -55.66 -23.32 -42.16
C THR A 282 -56.32 -22.23 -41.31
N ASN A 283 -55.90 -22.07 -40.05
CA ASN A 283 -56.43 -21.06 -39.15
C ASN A 283 -55.92 -19.63 -39.48
N GLU A 284 -54.65 -19.48 -39.85
CA GLU A 284 -54.06 -18.21 -40.29
C GLU A 284 -54.71 -17.68 -41.57
N THR A 285 -54.90 -18.54 -42.57
CA THR A 285 -55.61 -18.18 -43.80
C THR A 285 -57.06 -17.74 -43.53
N GLN A 286 -57.75 -18.40 -42.60
CA GLN A 286 -59.07 -17.95 -42.15
C GLN A 286 -59.01 -16.59 -41.44
N LEU A 287 -58.01 -16.36 -40.59
CA LEU A 287 -57.81 -15.10 -39.89
C LEU A 287 -57.49 -13.95 -40.85
N GLU A 288 -56.58 -14.16 -41.81
CA GLU A 288 -56.24 -13.19 -42.87
C GLU A 288 -57.46 -12.83 -43.72
N PHE A 289 -58.25 -13.84 -44.10
CA PHE A 289 -59.50 -13.63 -44.83
C PHE A 289 -60.48 -12.72 -44.05
N LEU A 290 -60.66 -12.99 -42.75
CA LEU A 290 -61.51 -12.17 -41.89
C LEU A 290 -60.94 -10.77 -41.65
N TRP A 291 -59.63 -10.65 -41.45
CA TRP A 291 -58.93 -9.38 -41.24
C TRP A 291 -58.96 -8.49 -42.49
N GLY A 292 -58.77 -9.06 -43.68
CA GLY A 292 -58.89 -8.33 -44.94
C GLY A 292 -60.30 -7.76 -45.14
N ARG A 293 -61.34 -8.52 -44.74
CA ARG A 293 -62.72 -8.04 -44.75
C ARG A 293 -62.93 -6.89 -43.75
N TYR A 294 -62.34 -6.99 -42.56
CA TYR A 294 -62.36 -5.91 -41.56
C TYR A 294 -61.65 -4.64 -42.05
N LEU A 295 -60.42 -4.75 -42.58
CA LEU A 295 -59.64 -3.62 -43.09
C LEU A 295 -60.38 -2.87 -44.20
N LYS A 296 -61.02 -3.59 -45.13
CA LYS A 296 -61.80 -2.97 -46.21
C LYS A 296 -62.96 -2.13 -45.68
N VAL A 297 -63.63 -2.61 -44.62
CA VAL A 297 -64.71 -1.86 -43.94
C VAL A 297 -64.14 -0.67 -43.19
N ASN A 298 -63.03 -0.84 -42.47
CA ASN A 298 -62.39 0.22 -41.69
C ASN A 298 -61.83 1.35 -42.56
N ALA A 299 -61.23 1.04 -43.71
CA ALA A 299 -60.75 2.04 -44.67
C ALA A 299 -61.89 2.91 -45.20
N ARG A 300 -63.04 2.28 -45.54
CA ARG A 300 -64.24 3.01 -45.97
C ARG A 300 -64.79 3.91 -44.87
N TYR A 301 -64.74 3.46 -43.61
CA TYR A 301 -65.10 4.29 -42.47
C TYR A 301 -64.17 5.51 -42.33
N SER A 302 -62.85 5.30 -42.39
CA SER A 302 -61.86 6.38 -42.27
C SER A 302 -61.94 7.40 -43.41
N GLU A 303 -62.22 6.98 -44.64
CA GLU A 303 -62.40 7.88 -45.79
C GLU A 303 -63.61 8.81 -45.56
N VAL A 304 -64.74 8.25 -45.12
CA VAL A 304 -65.95 9.01 -44.81
C VAL A 304 -65.69 10.00 -43.67
N ASP A 305 -64.97 9.59 -42.62
CA ASP A 305 -64.60 10.49 -41.52
C ASP A 305 -63.68 11.64 -41.99
N GLY A 306 -62.69 11.35 -42.82
CA GLY A 306 -61.81 12.36 -43.42
C GLY A 306 -62.56 13.38 -44.27
N GLN A 307 -63.54 12.94 -45.07
CA GLN A 307 -64.43 13.84 -45.82
C GLN A 307 -65.23 14.76 -44.89
N ILE A 308 -65.73 14.24 -43.76
CA ILE A 308 -66.44 15.03 -42.75
C ILE A 308 -65.53 16.11 -42.14
N GLN A 309 -64.29 15.77 -41.77
CA GLN A 309 -63.35 16.74 -41.19
C GLN A 309 -62.96 17.83 -42.18
N SER A 310 -62.66 17.48 -43.44
CA SER A 310 -62.32 18.45 -44.49
C SER A 310 -63.46 19.46 -44.72
N LYS A 311 -64.71 19.00 -44.72
CA LYS A 311 -65.88 19.89 -44.85
C LYS A 311 -66.02 20.83 -43.64
N LYS A 312 -65.70 20.37 -42.43
CA LYS A 312 -65.66 21.23 -41.22
C LYS A 312 -64.59 22.31 -41.32
N GLU A 313 -63.37 21.96 -41.73
CA GLU A 313 -62.28 22.93 -41.88
C GLU A 313 -62.56 23.97 -42.95
N SER A 314 -63.13 23.55 -44.09
CA SER A 314 -63.53 24.47 -45.16
C SER A 314 -64.56 25.51 -44.67
N LYS A 315 -65.52 25.08 -43.85
CA LYS A 315 -66.50 25.99 -43.20
C LYS A 315 -65.80 27.02 -42.29
N ILE A 316 -64.82 26.59 -41.48
CA ILE A 316 -64.05 27.49 -40.61
C ILE A 316 -63.26 28.52 -41.44
N GLY A 317 -62.63 28.08 -42.54
CA GLY A 317 -61.88 28.97 -43.43
C GLY A 317 -62.74 30.03 -44.11
N VAL A 318 -63.98 29.69 -44.49
CA VAL A 318 -64.94 30.65 -45.05
C VAL A 318 -65.33 31.71 -44.01
N LEU A 319 -65.60 31.30 -42.76
CA LEU A 319 -65.94 32.23 -41.68
C LEU A 319 -64.81 33.24 -41.39
N ARG A 320 -63.54 32.82 -41.46
CA ARG A 320 -62.39 33.70 -41.27
C ARG A 320 -62.31 34.78 -42.36
N ARG A 321 -62.50 34.41 -43.62
CA ARG A 321 -62.47 35.35 -44.76
C ARG A 321 -63.57 36.42 -44.69
N ILE A 322 -64.75 36.07 -44.16
CA ILE A 322 -65.82 37.04 -43.94
C ILE A 322 -65.36 38.10 -42.94
N LYS A 323 -64.76 37.67 -41.82
CA LYS A 323 -64.25 38.57 -40.79
C LYS A 323 -63.12 39.48 -41.25
N ASP A 324 -62.23 38.97 -42.11
CA ASP A 324 -61.16 39.78 -42.71
C ASP A 324 -61.74 40.89 -43.60
N LYS A 325 -62.80 40.60 -44.36
CA LYS A 325 -63.48 41.61 -45.20
C LYS A 325 -64.27 42.64 -44.39
N GLU A 326 -64.79 42.28 -43.22
CA GLU A 326 -65.37 43.25 -42.28
C GLU A 326 -64.31 44.23 -41.77
N ASN A 327 -63.11 43.75 -41.42
CA ASN A 327 -62.00 44.59 -40.96
C ASN A 327 -61.48 45.53 -42.08
N GLU A 328 -61.41 45.05 -43.32
CA GLU A 328 -61.01 45.89 -44.47
C GLU A 328 -62.00 47.05 -44.73
N ARG A 329 -63.31 46.81 -44.56
CA ARG A 329 -64.34 47.86 -44.65
C ARG A 329 -64.10 48.95 -43.60
N ASP A 330 -63.87 48.54 -42.36
CA ASP A 330 -63.70 49.48 -41.22
C ASP A 330 -62.41 50.31 -41.38
N ALA A 331 -61.35 49.73 -41.94
CA ALA A 331 -60.13 50.45 -42.28
C ALA A 331 -60.34 51.49 -43.40
N ALA A 332 -61.08 51.14 -44.47
CA ALA A 332 -61.38 52.04 -45.58
C ALA A 332 -62.28 53.24 -45.17
N GLU A 333 -63.15 53.07 -44.18
CA GLU A 333 -63.98 54.13 -43.60
C GLU A 333 -63.15 55.13 -42.77
N THR A 334 -62.01 54.69 -42.23
CA THR A 334 -61.09 55.52 -41.45
C THR A 334 -60.15 56.36 -42.35
N GLU A 335 -59.78 55.84 -43.53
CA GLU A 335 -58.88 56.49 -44.49
C GLU A 335 -59.55 57.56 -45.39
N LEU A 336 -60.88 57.58 -45.50
CA LEU A 336 -61.65 58.60 -46.24
C LEU A 336 -61.68 59.99 -45.53
N SER A 337 -61.17 60.10 -44.29
CA SER A 337 -61.17 61.34 -43.51
C SER A 337 -59.86 62.17 -43.57
N ARG A 338 -58.83 61.72 -44.32
CA ARG A 338 -57.51 62.38 -44.27
C ARG A 338 -56.72 62.33 -45.57
N HIS A 339 -57.14 63.10 -46.58
CA HIS A 339 -56.30 63.38 -47.77
C HIS A 339 -55.51 64.68 -47.61
N ASN A 340 -54.18 64.63 -47.85
CA ASN A 340 -53.46 65.51 -48.79
C ASN A 340 -51.94 65.22 -48.86
N LEU A 341 -51.48 64.69 -50.00
CA LEU A 341 -50.10 64.36 -50.39
C LEU A 341 -49.63 65.33 -51.50
N ALA A 342 -49.16 66.52 -51.13
CA ALA A 342 -48.60 67.49 -52.09
C ALA A 342 -47.40 68.30 -51.55
N ARG A 343 -46.72 67.82 -50.49
CA ARG A 343 -45.69 68.59 -49.76
C ARG A 343 -44.32 67.90 -49.65
N ILE A 344 -44.11 66.78 -50.35
CA ILE A 344 -42.88 65.98 -50.20
C ILE A 344 -41.90 66.17 -51.38
N ASP A 345 -42.37 66.49 -52.59
CA ASP A 345 -41.48 66.54 -53.78
C ASP A 345 -40.60 67.80 -53.91
N GLU A 346 -40.87 68.88 -53.17
CA GLU A 346 -40.12 70.15 -53.31
C GLU A 346 -38.79 70.17 -52.52
N ARG A 347 -38.60 69.26 -51.55
CA ARG A 347 -37.52 69.34 -50.54
C ARG A 347 -36.23 68.62 -50.94
N GLU A 348 -36.31 67.75 -51.96
CA GLU A 348 -35.19 66.90 -52.39
C GLU A 348 -34.23 67.63 -53.34
N ARG A 349 -34.71 68.63 -54.11
CA ARG A 349 -33.90 69.38 -55.07
C ARG A 349 -32.90 70.37 -54.45
N HIS A 350 -33.12 70.81 -53.21
CA HIS A 350 -32.35 71.91 -52.61
C HIS A 350 -31.03 71.48 -51.93
N LEU A 351 -30.87 70.18 -51.63
CA LEU A 351 -29.73 69.65 -50.87
C LEU A 351 -28.50 69.32 -51.75
N GLN A 352 -28.70 69.15 -53.06
CA GLN A 352 -27.61 68.77 -53.98
C GLN A 352 -26.62 69.92 -54.25
N ILE A 353 -27.05 71.18 -54.11
CA ILE A 353 -26.26 72.38 -54.46
C ILE A 353 -25.29 72.81 -53.33
N GLU A 354 -25.52 72.39 -52.09
CA GLU A 354 -24.72 72.81 -50.92
C GLU A 354 -23.39 72.06 -50.77
N VAL A 355 -23.26 70.89 -51.40
CA VAL A 355 -22.08 70.01 -51.26
C VAL A 355 -20.88 70.53 -52.05
N GLU A 356 -21.09 71.08 -53.24
CA GLU A 356 -20.00 71.57 -54.12
C GLU A 356 -19.31 72.84 -53.58
N ARG A 357 -19.99 73.64 -52.74
CA ARG A 357 -19.42 74.88 -52.17
C ARG A 357 -18.35 74.64 -51.09
N LYS A 358 -18.36 73.52 -50.37
CA LYS A 358 -17.46 73.30 -49.22
C LYS A 358 -16.09 72.73 -49.58
N THR A 359 -15.93 72.18 -50.78
CA THR A 359 -14.67 71.56 -51.23
C THR A 359 -13.57 72.58 -51.52
N ILE A 360 -13.94 73.81 -51.90
CA ILE A 360 -12.98 74.87 -52.27
C ILE A 360 -12.40 75.60 -51.02
N ALA A 361 -13.05 75.51 -49.86
CA ALA A 361 -12.64 76.20 -48.63
C ALA A 361 -11.49 75.52 -47.85
N LEU A 362 -11.01 74.34 -48.29
CA LEU A 362 -10.03 73.52 -47.54
C LEU A 362 -8.55 73.84 -47.84
N GLY A 363 -8.24 74.70 -48.82
CA GLY A 363 -6.86 74.97 -49.27
C GLY A 363 -6.10 76.09 -48.56
N GLU A 364 -6.72 76.87 -47.66
CA GLU A 364 -6.17 78.15 -47.18
C GLU A 364 -5.71 78.18 -45.69
N ARG A 365 -5.44 77.04 -45.04
CA ARG A 365 -4.94 77.04 -43.65
C ARG A 365 -3.74 76.12 -43.46
N ASP A 366 -2.67 76.65 -42.86
CA ASP A 366 -1.42 75.96 -42.51
C ASP A 366 -1.62 74.87 -41.44
N TYR A 367 -2.23 73.74 -41.82
CA TYR A 367 -2.50 72.61 -40.92
C TYR A 367 -1.22 71.91 -40.42
N ASP A 368 -0.10 71.97 -41.16
CA ASP A 368 1.12 71.24 -40.83
C ASP A 368 1.83 71.74 -39.56
N LEU A 369 1.78 73.05 -39.28
CA LEU A 369 2.41 73.62 -38.07
C LEU A 369 1.62 73.22 -36.81
N ILE A 370 0.29 73.20 -36.89
CA ILE A 370 -0.62 72.79 -35.82
C ILE A 370 -0.46 71.29 -35.51
N ILE A 371 -0.24 70.46 -36.54
CA ILE A 371 0.01 69.02 -36.38
C ILE A 371 1.30 68.76 -35.60
N SER A 372 2.36 69.54 -35.81
CA SER A 372 3.65 69.35 -35.13
C SER A 372 3.59 69.64 -33.61
N GLN A 373 2.88 70.70 -33.20
CA GLN A 373 2.69 71.05 -31.78
C GLN A 373 1.82 70.01 -31.07
N LYS A 374 0.73 69.55 -31.72
CA LYS A 374 -0.14 68.52 -31.18
C LYS A 374 0.55 67.17 -31.01
N ARG A 375 1.52 66.81 -31.87
CA ARG A 375 2.32 65.58 -31.72
C ARG A 375 3.23 65.59 -30.48
N SER A 376 3.75 66.75 -30.07
CA SER A 376 4.57 66.91 -28.85
C SER A 376 3.73 66.78 -27.57
N GLU A 377 2.53 67.38 -27.57
CA GLU A 377 1.55 67.23 -26.48
C GLU A 377 1.14 65.76 -26.31
N ILE A 378 0.86 65.04 -27.41
CA ILE A 378 0.52 63.61 -27.39
C ILE A 378 1.65 62.78 -26.77
N TYR A 379 2.93 63.06 -27.06
CA TYR A 379 4.06 62.30 -26.51
C TYR A 379 4.18 62.44 -24.98
N THR A 380 4.01 63.66 -24.46
CA THR A 380 4.06 63.90 -23.00
C THR A 380 2.89 63.26 -22.26
N LEU A 381 1.70 63.29 -22.86
CA LEU A 381 0.51 62.61 -22.33
C LEU A 381 0.68 61.09 -22.37
N ASP A 382 1.23 60.51 -23.44
CA ASP A 382 1.52 59.07 -23.54
C ASP A 382 2.55 58.60 -22.49
N HIS A 383 3.57 59.41 -22.19
CA HIS A 383 4.53 59.06 -21.13
C HIS A 383 3.86 59.06 -19.75
N LYS A 384 3.00 60.04 -19.48
CA LYS A 384 2.26 60.14 -18.22
C LYS A 384 1.23 59.02 -18.04
N ILE A 385 0.56 58.61 -19.13
CA ILE A 385 -0.31 57.42 -19.16
C ILE A 385 0.47 56.15 -18.82
N LYS A 386 1.69 55.97 -19.36
CA LYS A 386 2.53 54.79 -19.05
C LYS A 386 2.93 54.72 -17.57
N THR A 387 3.25 55.85 -16.95
CA THR A 387 3.63 55.88 -15.52
C THR A 387 2.43 55.56 -14.62
N LEU A 388 1.27 56.15 -14.90
CA LEU A 388 0.02 55.87 -14.17
C LEU A 388 -0.47 54.43 -14.36
N HIS A 389 -0.27 53.81 -15.53
CA HIS A 389 -0.55 52.38 -15.72
C HIS A 389 0.37 51.49 -14.88
N ARG A 390 1.68 51.81 -14.76
CA ARG A 390 2.59 51.05 -13.90
C ARG A 390 2.24 51.17 -12.42
N GLU A 391 1.82 52.34 -11.96
CA GLU A 391 1.33 52.53 -10.59
C GLU A 391 0.04 51.75 -10.34
N LYS A 392 -0.89 51.73 -11.31
CA LYS A 392 -2.11 50.92 -11.26
C LYS A 392 -1.81 49.42 -11.20
N ASP A 393 -0.89 48.92 -12.01
CA ASP A 393 -0.51 47.49 -12.03
C ASP A 393 0.17 47.07 -10.72
N ASN A 394 0.96 47.96 -10.12
CA ASN A 394 1.58 47.73 -8.81
C ASN A 394 0.54 47.67 -7.67
N ILE A 395 -0.51 48.51 -7.71
CA ILE A 395 -1.59 48.45 -6.72
C ILE A 395 -2.48 47.23 -6.93
N ALA A 396 -2.73 46.83 -8.19
CA ALA A 396 -3.47 45.61 -8.51
C ALA A 396 -2.73 44.35 -8.03
N THR A 397 -1.40 44.32 -8.14
CA THR A 397 -0.57 43.22 -7.63
C THR A 397 -0.50 43.21 -6.09
N ASP A 398 -0.43 44.37 -5.42
CA ASP A 398 -0.53 44.44 -3.95
C ASP A 398 -1.89 43.94 -3.43
N ALA A 399 -2.98 44.26 -4.13
CA ALA A 399 -4.32 43.77 -3.81
C ALA A 399 -4.43 42.23 -3.99
N ASP A 400 -3.88 41.69 -5.07
CA ASP A 400 -3.85 40.24 -5.33
C ASP A 400 -3.00 39.48 -4.28
N ASP A 401 -1.84 40.04 -3.88
CA ASP A 401 -0.99 39.47 -2.84
C ASP A 401 -1.65 39.52 -1.45
N ARG A 402 -2.46 40.55 -1.14
CA ARG A 402 -3.27 40.62 0.08
C ARG A 402 -4.38 39.56 0.12
N VAL A 403 -5.08 39.35 -1.00
CA VAL A 403 -6.10 38.30 -1.11
C VAL A 403 -5.46 36.91 -0.96
N LYS A 404 -4.30 36.68 -1.59
CA LYS A 404 -3.54 35.43 -1.43
C LYS A 404 -3.08 35.21 0.01
N LEU A 405 -2.62 36.26 0.69
CA LEU A 405 -2.22 36.18 2.10
C LEU A 405 -3.41 35.82 2.99
N GLU A 406 -4.58 36.44 2.78
CA GLU A 406 -5.79 36.16 3.54
C GLU A 406 -6.27 34.72 3.32
N LEU A 407 -6.32 34.26 2.07
CA LEU A 407 -6.66 32.87 1.74
C LEU A 407 -5.68 31.87 2.38
N LYS A 408 -4.37 32.14 2.32
CA LYS A 408 -3.34 31.25 2.90
C LYS A 408 -3.38 31.24 4.43
N LYS A 409 -3.70 32.37 5.07
CA LYS A 409 -3.95 32.45 6.52
C LYS A 409 -5.19 31.64 6.91
N ASP A 410 -6.26 31.77 6.14
CA ASP A 410 -7.52 31.07 6.38
C ASP A 410 -7.37 29.54 6.16
N GLU A 411 -6.59 29.12 5.16
CA GLU A 411 -6.16 27.73 4.96
C GLU A 411 -5.33 27.20 6.13
N LEU A 412 -4.33 27.95 6.59
CA LEU A 412 -3.47 27.60 7.72
C LEU A 412 -4.29 27.44 9.01
N GLU A 413 -5.23 28.36 9.27
CA GLU A 413 -6.10 28.31 10.45
C GLU A 413 -7.07 27.13 10.39
N LYS A 414 -7.67 26.86 9.22
CA LYS A 414 -8.49 25.66 9.01
C LYS A 414 -7.69 24.37 9.21
N CYS A 415 -6.44 24.31 8.74
CA CYS A 415 -5.58 23.15 8.91
C CYS A 415 -5.21 22.93 10.39
N LYS A 416 -4.85 24.01 11.11
CA LYS A 416 -4.61 23.98 12.58
C LYS A 416 -5.84 23.53 13.37
N LYS A 417 -7.04 24.00 13.02
CA LYS A 417 -8.29 23.58 13.67
C LYS A 417 -8.60 22.11 13.42
N LYS A 418 -8.39 21.60 12.19
CA LYS A 418 -8.59 20.18 11.85
C LYS A 418 -7.59 19.28 12.57
N LEU A 419 -6.31 19.66 12.59
CA LEU A 419 -5.26 18.93 13.32
C LEU A 419 -5.63 18.79 14.81
N LYS A 420 -5.96 19.93 15.45
CA LYS A 420 -6.34 19.94 16.87
C LYS A 420 -7.57 19.08 17.16
N LYS A 421 -8.58 19.13 16.29
CA LYS A 421 -9.79 18.32 16.43
C LYS A 421 -9.48 16.81 16.39
N ILE A 422 -8.74 16.35 15.38
CA ILE A 422 -8.38 14.93 15.23
C ILE A 422 -7.46 14.49 16.38
N TYR A 423 -6.51 15.34 16.78
CA TYR A 423 -5.64 15.05 17.91
C TYR A 423 -6.41 14.93 19.23
N ASP A 424 -7.34 15.86 19.52
CA ASP A 424 -8.18 15.82 20.72
C ASP A 424 -9.16 14.64 20.74
N GLU A 425 -9.69 14.22 19.58
CA GLU A 425 -10.58 13.05 19.46
C GLU A 425 -9.87 11.73 19.80
N HIS A 426 -8.55 11.63 19.53
CA HIS A 426 -7.78 10.41 19.69
C HIS A 426 -6.81 10.42 20.89
N LYS A 427 -6.68 11.54 21.62
CA LYS A 427 -5.70 11.70 22.72
C LYS A 427 -5.79 10.67 23.84
N ASP A 428 -6.98 10.24 24.21
CA ASP A 428 -7.17 9.28 25.30
C ASP A 428 -6.73 7.87 24.88
N LYS A 429 -6.89 7.55 23.59
CA LYS A 429 -6.38 6.31 22.99
C LYS A 429 -4.86 6.34 22.82
N PHE A 430 -4.28 7.50 22.50
CA PHE A 430 -2.83 7.66 22.51
C PHE A 430 -2.26 7.43 23.91
N ARG A 431 -2.93 7.94 24.96
CA ARG A 431 -2.54 7.68 26.35
C ARG A 431 -2.63 6.21 26.71
N SER A 432 -3.69 5.49 26.30
CA SER A 432 -3.81 4.07 26.63
C SER A 432 -2.69 3.24 25.99
N VAL A 433 -2.37 3.51 24.73
CA VAL A 433 -1.32 2.78 23.98
C VAL A 433 0.08 3.12 24.49
N LEU A 434 0.35 4.40 24.81
CA LEU A 434 1.67 4.87 25.27
C LEU A 434 1.82 4.87 26.80
N LYS A 435 1.09 4.00 27.49
CA LYS A 435 1.18 3.79 28.95
C LYS A 435 1.09 5.10 29.76
N GLY A 436 0.16 5.98 29.36
CA GLY A 436 -0.15 7.25 30.01
C GLY A 436 0.57 8.48 29.44
N ARG A 437 1.52 8.33 28.51
CA ARG A 437 2.20 9.49 27.87
C ARG A 437 1.36 10.06 26.72
N LEU A 438 1.46 11.38 26.54
CA LEU A 438 0.86 12.09 25.42
C LEU A 438 1.98 12.71 24.55
N PRO A 439 2.24 12.19 23.35
CA PRO A 439 3.30 12.68 22.47
C PRO A 439 2.92 13.99 21.79
N HIS A 440 3.93 14.79 21.41
CA HIS A 440 3.72 16.02 20.65
C HIS A 440 3.15 15.70 19.25
N GLU A 441 2.32 16.59 18.69
CA GLU A 441 1.62 16.40 17.40
C GLU A 441 2.55 15.96 16.25
N LYS A 442 3.82 16.39 16.28
CA LYS A 442 4.85 16.05 15.29
C LYS A 442 5.44 14.64 15.43
N ASP A 443 5.38 14.06 16.62
CA ASP A 443 6.06 12.79 16.96
C ASP A 443 5.08 11.62 17.13
N VAL A 444 3.77 11.90 17.17
CA VAL A 444 2.69 10.89 17.30
C VAL A 444 2.86 9.74 16.31
N LYS A 445 3.22 10.03 15.06
CA LYS A 445 3.42 9.01 14.02
C LYS A 445 4.57 8.08 14.33
N LYS A 446 5.70 8.61 14.77
CA LYS A 446 6.87 7.79 15.09
C LYS A 446 6.59 6.91 16.30
N GLU A 447 6.03 7.47 17.36
CA GLU A 447 5.78 6.74 18.61
C GLU A 447 4.70 5.66 18.46
N ILE A 448 3.59 5.95 17.77
CA ILE A 448 2.52 4.95 17.55
C ILE A 448 2.96 3.86 16.57
N THR A 449 3.73 4.19 15.53
CA THR A 449 4.28 3.18 14.61
C THR A 449 5.29 2.28 15.31
N GLN A 450 6.11 2.84 16.21
CA GLN A 450 7.04 2.05 17.03
C GLN A 450 6.31 1.14 18.03
N ALA A 451 5.27 1.66 18.71
CA ALA A 451 4.43 0.86 19.59
C ALA A 451 3.73 -0.27 18.82
N PHE A 452 3.16 0.02 17.65
CA PHE A 452 2.59 -0.98 16.76
C PHE A 452 3.62 -2.05 16.37
N GLY A 453 4.81 -1.64 15.92
CA GLY A 453 5.87 -2.59 15.54
C GLY A 453 6.29 -3.51 16.68
N SER A 454 6.32 -3.01 17.93
CA SER A 454 6.63 -3.85 19.10
C SER A 454 5.53 -4.88 19.39
N VAL A 455 4.26 -4.46 19.37
CA VAL A 455 3.11 -5.35 19.65
C VAL A 455 2.86 -6.32 18.50
N ASP A 456 3.07 -5.90 17.25
CA ASP A 456 2.97 -6.77 16.08
C ASP A 456 4.08 -7.82 16.06
N SER A 457 5.32 -7.46 16.43
CA SER A 457 6.41 -8.44 16.60
C SER A 457 6.11 -9.46 17.70
N GLU A 458 5.56 -9.02 18.84
CA GLU A 458 5.16 -9.90 19.95
C GLU A 458 4.02 -10.83 19.53
N TYR A 459 3.01 -10.30 18.82
CA TYR A 459 1.93 -11.09 18.25
C TYR A 459 2.44 -12.16 17.28
N ASN A 460 3.35 -11.80 16.37
CA ASN A 460 3.88 -12.72 15.38
C ASN A 460 4.72 -13.83 16.03
N ASP A 461 5.54 -13.51 17.05
CA ASP A 461 6.31 -14.50 17.82
C ASP A 461 5.39 -15.46 18.59
N LEU A 462 4.39 -14.94 19.31
CA LEU A 462 3.40 -15.76 20.03
C LEU A 462 2.56 -16.60 19.07
N ASN A 463 2.22 -16.08 17.89
CA ASN A 463 1.48 -16.82 16.87
C ASN A 463 2.31 -18.00 16.32
N SER A 464 3.61 -17.81 16.10
CA SER A 464 4.51 -18.92 15.73
C SER A 464 4.53 -19.98 16.82
N LYS A 465 4.74 -19.58 18.08
CA LYS A 465 4.77 -20.51 19.23
C LYS A 465 3.44 -21.24 19.43
N SER A 466 2.32 -20.57 19.25
CA SER A 466 0.98 -21.18 19.32
C SER A 466 0.78 -22.21 18.21
N GLN A 467 1.23 -21.94 16.98
CA GLN A 467 1.15 -22.90 15.87
C GLN A 467 2.07 -24.11 16.10
N GLU A 468 3.28 -23.89 16.63
CA GLU A 468 4.21 -24.96 17.00
C GLU A 468 3.60 -25.86 18.10
N ALA A 469 2.99 -25.27 19.13
CA ALA A 469 2.31 -26.01 20.19
C ALA A 469 1.12 -26.85 19.66
N GLU A 470 0.32 -26.28 18.75
CA GLU A 470 -0.78 -27.00 18.09
C GLU A 470 -0.27 -28.19 17.25
N GLN A 471 0.86 -28.02 16.55
CA GLN A 471 1.51 -29.11 15.81
C GLN A 471 2.00 -30.21 16.75
N GLN A 472 2.63 -29.86 17.88
CA GLN A 472 3.08 -30.83 18.88
C GLN A 472 1.91 -31.60 19.50
N LEU A 473 0.78 -30.94 19.74
CA LEU A 473 -0.46 -31.57 20.20
C LEU A 473 -0.99 -32.59 19.18
N LYS A 474 -1.03 -32.23 17.89
CA LYS A 474 -1.44 -33.15 16.80
C LYS A 474 -0.53 -34.37 16.73
N LEU A 475 0.79 -34.18 16.84
CA LEU A 475 1.75 -35.28 16.87
C LEU A 475 1.54 -36.21 18.08
N ALA A 476 1.29 -35.65 19.28
CA ALA A 476 0.97 -36.43 20.47
C ALA A 476 -0.33 -37.23 20.30
N GLN A 477 -1.37 -36.62 19.73
CA GLN A 477 -2.63 -37.29 19.42
C GLN A 477 -2.44 -38.45 18.43
N MET A 478 -1.67 -38.26 17.37
CA MET A 478 -1.35 -39.33 16.41
C MET A 478 -0.61 -40.50 17.07
N LYS A 479 0.32 -40.24 17.98
CA LYS A 479 1.02 -41.28 18.76
C LYS A 479 0.06 -42.06 19.65
N ILE A 480 -0.88 -41.39 20.31
CA ILE A 480 -1.93 -42.02 21.12
C ILE A 480 -2.80 -42.93 20.25
N ASP A 481 -3.23 -42.48 19.08
CA ASP A 481 -4.10 -43.27 18.20
C ASP A 481 -3.37 -44.50 17.65
N ALA A 482 -2.08 -44.36 17.32
CA ALA A 482 -1.22 -45.48 16.96
C ALA A 482 -1.06 -46.49 18.12
N ALA A 483 -0.82 -46.01 19.34
CA ALA A 483 -0.70 -46.85 20.53
C ALA A 483 -2.03 -47.57 20.85
N LYS A 484 -3.18 -46.89 20.79
CA LYS A 484 -4.51 -47.50 20.93
C LYS A 484 -4.76 -48.57 19.88
N SER A 485 -4.39 -48.33 18.62
CA SER A 485 -4.50 -49.31 17.54
C SER A 485 -3.61 -50.54 17.80
N HIS A 486 -2.38 -50.34 18.27
CA HIS A 486 -1.48 -51.42 18.66
C HIS A 486 -2.06 -52.25 19.82
N LEU A 487 -2.58 -51.59 20.85
CA LEU A 487 -3.19 -52.22 22.02
C LEU A 487 -4.44 -53.04 21.64
N SER A 488 -5.30 -52.50 20.76
CA SER A 488 -6.43 -53.24 20.20
C SER A 488 -6.00 -54.48 19.40
N LYS A 489 -4.90 -54.39 18.63
CA LYS A 489 -4.33 -55.56 17.93
C LYS A 489 -3.83 -56.61 18.92
N LEU A 490 -3.11 -56.21 19.97
CA LEU A 490 -2.64 -57.13 21.02
C LEU A 490 -3.81 -57.82 21.74
N GLN A 491 -4.86 -57.08 22.09
CA GLN A 491 -6.09 -57.63 22.68
C GLN A 491 -6.78 -58.64 21.74
N LYS A 492 -6.88 -58.35 20.44
CA LYS A 492 -7.43 -59.30 19.45
C LYS A 492 -6.59 -60.57 19.33
N VAL A 493 -5.26 -60.45 19.39
CA VAL A 493 -4.35 -61.61 19.38
C VAL A 493 -4.52 -62.44 20.65
N LEU A 494 -4.63 -61.78 21.81
CA LEU A 494 -4.91 -62.43 23.09
C LEU A 494 -6.22 -63.23 23.03
N ASP A 495 -7.31 -62.61 22.56
CA ASP A 495 -8.62 -63.25 22.43
C ASP A 495 -8.59 -64.42 21.42
N ALA A 496 -7.87 -64.28 20.31
CA ALA A 496 -7.70 -65.35 19.34
C ALA A 496 -6.95 -66.55 19.95
N LYS A 497 -5.87 -66.30 20.69
CA LYS A 497 -5.12 -67.36 21.41
C LYS A 497 -5.97 -67.99 22.52
N ARG A 498 -6.73 -67.19 23.27
CA ARG A 498 -7.69 -67.66 24.28
C ARG A 498 -8.74 -68.58 23.65
N LYS A 499 -9.36 -68.18 22.53
CA LYS A 499 -10.32 -69.03 21.81
C LYS A 499 -9.67 -70.32 21.29
N HIS A 500 -8.46 -70.24 20.74
CA HIS A 500 -7.72 -71.41 20.26
C HIS A 500 -7.42 -72.41 21.38
N LEU A 501 -6.85 -71.93 22.49
CA LEU A 501 -6.55 -72.72 23.68
C LEU A 501 -7.82 -73.36 24.25
N ASN A 502 -8.89 -72.59 24.46
CA ASN A 502 -10.16 -73.11 24.97
C ASN A 502 -10.75 -74.19 24.06
N SER A 503 -10.75 -73.98 22.73
CA SER A 503 -11.29 -74.96 21.78
C SER A 503 -10.53 -76.30 21.81
N LYS A 504 -9.19 -76.25 21.88
CA LYS A 504 -8.36 -77.47 21.98
C LYS A 504 -8.48 -78.13 23.36
N LEU A 505 -8.46 -77.36 24.45
CA LEU A 505 -8.71 -77.88 25.80
C LEU A 505 -10.06 -78.58 25.92
N GLN A 506 -11.12 -78.00 25.35
CA GLN A 506 -12.45 -78.59 25.35
C GLN A 506 -12.51 -79.88 24.53
N SER A 507 -11.79 -79.95 23.41
CA SER A 507 -11.70 -81.17 22.60
C SER A 507 -10.98 -82.32 23.32
N ILE A 508 -9.99 -82.01 24.16
CA ILE A 508 -9.18 -82.98 24.91
C ILE A 508 -9.89 -83.42 26.20
N ALA A 509 -10.35 -82.46 27.01
CA ALA A 509 -10.95 -82.72 28.32
C ALA A 509 -12.43 -83.13 28.28
N LYS A 510 -13.10 -82.99 27.13
CA LYS A 510 -14.55 -83.26 26.91
C LYS A 510 -15.49 -82.50 27.86
N VAL A 511 -14.98 -81.51 28.59
CA VAL A 511 -15.69 -80.64 29.53
C VAL A 511 -15.25 -79.20 29.24
N SER A 512 -16.13 -78.22 29.45
CA SER A 512 -15.74 -76.81 29.39
C SER A 512 -14.87 -76.49 30.60
N VAL A 513 -13.59 -76.22 30.39
CA VAL A 513 -12.64 -75.90 31.45
C VAL A 513 -12.10 -74.49 31.21
N ASP A 514 -11.94 -73.72 32.28
CA ASP A 514 -11.21 -72.45 32.26
C ASP A 514 -9.74 -72.66 31.87
N ILE A 515 -9.20 -71.79 31.03
CA ILE A 515 -7.79 -71.77 30.61
C ILE A 515 -6.85 -71.73 31.80
N ASN A 516 -7.23 -71.08 32.90
CA ASN A 516 -6.42 -71.01 34.12
C ASN A 516 -6.21 -72.38 34.79
N ALA A 517 -7.02 -73.38 34.46
CA ALA A 517 -6.86 -74.74 34.96
C ALA A 517 -5.92 -75.60 34.08
N TYR A 518 -5.48 -75.12 32.91
CA TYR A 518 -4.56 -75.84 32.02
C TYR A 518 -3.28 -76.32 32.73
N PRO A 519 -2.55 -75.51 33.53
CA PRO A 519 -1.34 -75.97 34.20
C PRO A 519 -1.58 -77.15 35.15
N LYS A 520 -2.76 -77.18 35.78
CA LYS A 520 -3.16 -78.29 36.66
C LYS A 520 -3.48 -79.55 35.85
N ILE A 521 -4.24 -79.40 34.76
CA ILE A 521 -4.61 -80.51 33.86
C ILE A 521 -3.36 -81.15 33.23
N LEU A 522 -2.40 -80.35 32.78
CA LEU A 522 -1.14 -80.85 32.23
C LEU A 522 -0.36 -81.65 33.28
N LYS A 523 -0.34 -81.18 34.53
CA LYS A 523 0.32 -81.88 35.64
C LYS A 523 -0.37 -83.19 35.99
N ASP A 524 -1.69 -83.19 36.10
CA ASP A 524 -2.47 -84.41 36.41
C ASP A 524 -2.29 -85.47 35.31
N ALA A 525 -2.22 -85.07 34.03
CA ALA A 525 -1.94 -85.97 32.92
C ALA A 525 -0.50 -86.53 32.94
N MET A 526 0.48 -85.72 33.35
CA MET A 526 1.87 -86.16 33.52
C MET A 526 1.98 -87.21 34.65
N ASP A 527 1.35 -86.94 35.79
CA ASP A 527 1.35 -87.85 36.94
C ASP A 527 0.67 -89.19 36.61
N GLU A 528 -0.43 -89.18 35.85
CA GLU A 528 -1.11 -90.41 35.42
C GLU A 528 -0.30 -91.19 34.37
N ARG A 529 0.37 -90.51 33.42
CA ARG A 529 1.34 -91.16 32.50
C ARG A 529 2.42 -91.87 33.29
N ASP A 530 3.09 -91.18 34.22
CA ASP A 530 4.21 -91.74 34.99
C ASP A 530 3.77 -92.95 35.83
N LYS A 531 2.56 -92.90 36.39
CA LYS A 531 1.95 -94.03 37.09
C LYS A 531 1.71 -95.23 36.17
N GLN A 532 1.18 -95.03 34.96
CA GLN A 532 1.00 -96.12 33.99
C GLN A 532 2.33 -96.67 33.48
N THR A 533 3.34 -95.81 33.25
CA THR A 533 4.70 -96.21 32.86
C THR A 533 5.33 -97.11 33.92
N ASN A 534 5.17 -96.75 35.20
CA ASN A 534 5.66 -97.56 36.33
C ASN A 534 4.94 -98.92 36.40
N ASN A 535 3.61 -98.94 36.27
CA ASN A 535 2.82 -100.17 36.28
C ASN A 535 3.20 -101.11 35.13
N PHE A 536 3.34 -100.57 33.91
CA PHE A 536 3.75 -101.32 32.74
C PHE A 536 5.18 -101.87 32.90
N SER A 537 6.13 -101.04 33.35
CA SER A 537 7.52 -101.44 33.57
C SER A 537 7.63 -102.56 34.62
N TYR A 538 6.88 -102.45 35.72
CA TYR A 538 6.81 -103.49 36.75
C TYR A 538 6.26 -104.81 36.20
N ALA A 539 5.12 -104.78 35.49
CA ALA A 539 4.52 -105.97 34.91
C ALA A 539 5.40 -106.61 33.83
N LYS A 540 6.09 -105.78 33.02
CA LYS A 540 7.04 -106.21 31.98
C LYS A 540 8.25 -106.91 32.60
N GLY A 541 8.84 -106.31 33.63
CA GLY A 541 9.95 -106.90 34.39
C GLY A 541 9.55 -108.23 35.03
N MET A 542 8.38 -108.30 35.67
CA MET A 542 7.88 -109.54 36.27
C MET A 542 7.69 -110.66 35.22
N ARG A 543 7.17 -110.32 34.04
CA ARG A 543 6.96 -111.30 32.97
C ARG A 543 8.27 -111.89 32.43
N GLN A 544 9.31 -111.07 32.30
CA GLN A 544 10.62 -111.49 31.81
C GLN A 544 11.28 -112.54 32.72
N MET A 545 10.83 -112.68 33.97
CA MET A 545 11.35 -113.67 34.92
C MET A 545 10.70 -115.06 34.80
N TYR A 546 9.47 -115.17 34.28
CA TYR A 546 8.73 -116.44 34.27
C TYR A 546 9.32 -117.48 33.31
N GLU A 547 9.74 -117.09 32.10
CA GLU A 547 10.34 -118.01 31.13
C GLU A 547 11.71 -118.55 31.60
N PRO A 548 12.64 -117.72 32.11
CA PRO A 548 13.86 -118.20 32.76
C PRO A 548 13.59 -119.13 33.95
N PHE A 549 12.61 -118.80 34.81
CA PHE A 549 12.26 -119.63 35.97
C PHE A 549 11.70 -120.99 35.55
N GLU A 550 10.91 -121.06 34.48
CA GLU A 550 10.47 -122.32 33.90
C GLU A 550 11.67 -123.14 33.37
N LYS A 551 12.57 -122.53 32.61
CA LYS A 551 13.77 -123.20 32.06
C LYS A 551 14.66 -123.78 33.15
N VAL A 552 14.93 -123.01 34.21
CA VAL A 552 15.76 -123.47 35.35
C VAL A 552 15.11 -124.63 36.08
N ALA A 553 13.79 -124.57 36.33
CA ALA A 553 13.05 -125.64 36.98
C ALA A 553 13.10 -126.96 36.18
N ARG A 554 12.96 -126.91 34.85
CA ARG A 554 13.01 -128.09 33.96
C ARG A 554 14.41 -128.67 33.76
N GLN A 555 15.45 -127.83 33.78
CA GLN A 555 16.83 -128.27 33.54
C GLN A 555 17.53 -128.79 34.80
N HIS A 556 17.23 -128.22 35.97
CA HIS A 556 17.94 -128.50 37.22
C HIS A 556 17.05 -129.14 38.29
N HIS A 557 15.77 -129.36 38.01
CA HIS A 557 14.79 -129.97 38.93
C HIS A 557 14.76 -129.32 40.32
N LYS A 558 14.95 -128.00 40.39
CA LYS A 558 15.01 -127.21 41.63
C LYS A 558 14.34 -125.84 41.49
N CYS A 559 13.93 -125.27 42.62
CA CYS A 559 13.32 -123.96 42.67
C CYS A 559 14.33 -122.85 42.33
N PRO A 560 14.05 -121.97 41.35
CA PRO A 560 14.98 -120.91 40.94
C PRO A 560 15.14 -119.76 41.95
N CYS A 561 14.37 -119.74 43.05
CA CYS A 561 14.45 -118.71 44.08
C CYS A 561 15.14 -119.18 45.37
N CYS A 562 14.97 -120.44 45.76
CA CYS A 562 15.47 -120.98 47.03
C CYS A 562 16.29 -122.27 46.88
N ASP A 563 16.57 -122.71 45.66
CA ASP A 563 17.39 -123.89 45.31
C ASP A 563 16.91 -125.25 45.86
N ARG A 564 15.72 -125.31 46.48
CA ARG A 564 15.11 -126.58 46.92
C ARG A 564 14.78 -127.47 45.71
N ALA A 565 15.19 -128.74 45.77
CA ALA A 565 14.84 -129.75 44.76
C ALA A 565 13.32 -130.02 44.71
N PHE A 566 12.78 -130.22 43.51
CA PHE A 566 11.38 -130.55 43.28
C PHE A 566 11.18 -132.08 43.23
N THR A 567 10.03 -132.52 43.72
CA THR A 567 9.47 -133.82 43.30
C THR A 567 8.83 -133.69 41.90
N PRO A 568 8.66 -134.78 41.14
CA PRO A 568 8.08 -134.73 39.78
C PRO A 568 6.71 -134.04 39.73
N ASP A 569 5.84 -134.32 40.71
CA ASP A 569 4.52 -133.70 40.80
C ASP A 569 4.59 -132.20 41.17
N GLU A 570 5.50 -131.81 42.06
CA GLU A 570 5.72 -130.41 42.44
C GLU A 570 6.32 -129.59 41.28
N GLU A 571 7.21 -130.16 40.49
CA GLU A 571 7.80 -129.52 39.31
C GLU A 571 6.73 -129.22 38.26
N ASP A 572 5.89 -130.21 37.93
CA ASP A 572 4.83 -130.04 36.94
C ASP A 572 3.77 -129.02 37.41
N LEU A 573 3.43 -129.02 38.70
CA LEU A 573 2.58 -127.98 39.29
C LEU A 573 3.23 -126.60 39.23
N PHE A 574 4.54 -126.47 39.49
CA PHE A 574 5.27 -125.21 39.39
C PHE A 574 5.32 -124.69 37.95
N VAL A 575 5.66 -125.55 36.98
CA VAL A 575 5.72 -125.20 35.55
C VAL A 575 4.32 -124.83 35.04
N LYS A 576 3.28 -125.58 35.41
CA LYS A 576 1.89 -125.23 35.08
C LYS A 576 1.52 -123.88 35.66
N LYS A 577 1.87 -123.61 36.92
CA LYS A 577 1.66 -122.30 37.56
C LYS A 577 2.41 -121.18 36.84
N GLN A 578 3.66 -121.38 36.42
CA GLN A 578 4.41 -120.35 35.69
C GLN A 578 3.91 -120.11 34.27
N ARG A 579 3.46 -121.14 33.57
CA ARG A 579 2.80 -120.97 32.26
C ARG A 579 1.48 -120.23 32.38
N THR A 580 0.60 -120.64 33.31
CA THR A 580 -0.69 -119.97 33.53
C THR A 580 -0.52 -118.52 34.02
N THR A 581 0.43 -118.27 34.92
CA THR A 581 0.75 -116.91 35.40
C THR A 581 1.43 -116.07 34.32
N GLY A 582 2.29 -116.68 33.48
CA GLY A 582 2.92 -116.04 32.34
C GLY A 582 1.92 -115.63 31.24
N THR A 583 0.91 -116.44 30.96
CA THR A 583 -0.17 -116.11 30.02
C THR A 583 -1.11 -115.04 30.59
N SER A 584 -1.51 -115.14 31.86
CA SER A 584 -2.35 -114.12 32.50
C SER A 584 -1.65 -112.75 32.60
N THR A 585 -0.35 -112.74 32.91
CA THR A 585 0.45 -111.50 32.90
C THR A 585 0.67 -110.96 31.49
N ALA A 586 0.58 -111.80 30.45
CA ALA A 586 0.61 -111.37 29.05
C ALA A 586 -0.62 -110.56 28.65
N GLU A 587 -1.80 -111.03 29.03
CA GLU A 587 -3.06 -110.33 28.82
C GLU A 587 -3.09 -109.03 29.62
N ARG A 588 -2.66 -109.08 30.89
CA ARG A 588 -2.52 -107.88 31.73
C ARG A 588 -1.55 -106.85 31.14
N LEU A 589 -0.46 -107.29 30.52
CA LEU A 589 0.49 -106.40 29.84
C LEU A 589 -0.09 -105.73 28.60
N LYS A 590 -0.97 -106.40 27.84
CA LYS A 590 -1.67 -105.76 26.72
C LYS A 590 -2.57 -104.63 27.21
N VAL A 591 -3.35 -104.88 28.27
CA VAL A 591 -4.22 -103.86 28.89
C VAL A 591 -3.39 -102.70 29.45
N LEU A 592 -2.28 -102.97 30.14
CA LEU A 592 -1.39 -101.92 30.65
C LEU A 592 -0.69 -101.13 29.52
N ALA A 593 -0.35 -101.78 28.40
CA ALA A 593 0.20 -101.11 27.22
C ALA A 593 -0.82 -100.18 26.56
N GLU A 594 -2.08 -100.63 26.45
CA GLU A 594 -3.19 -99.80 25.95
C GLU A 594 -3.43 -98.59 26.87
N ASN A 595 -3.47 -98.80 28.19
CA ASN A 595 -3.64 -97.71 29.16
C ASN A 595 -2.46 -96.71 29.13
N LEU A 596 -1.23 -97.21 28.98
CA LEU A 596 -0.05 -96.35 28.82
C LEU A 596 -0.13 -95.54 27.53
N SER A 597 -0.49 -96.17 26.40
CA SER A 597 -0.69 -95.47 25.12
C SER A 597 -1.72 -94.35 25.25
N VAL A 598 -2.86 -94.62 25.90
CA VAL A 598 -3.91 -93.61 26.09
C VAL A 598 -3.41 -92.45 26.98
N ALA A 599 -2.66 -92.73 28.03
CA ALA A 599 -2.11 -91.72 28.93
C ALA A 599 -0.99 -90.88 28.26
N GLU A 600 -0.13 -91.52 27.47
CA GLU A 600 0.91 -90.85 26.67
C GLU A 600 0.31 -89.96 25.59
N ASP A 601 -0.70 -90.44 24.86
CA ASP A 601 -1.41 -89.65 23.85
C ASP A 601 -2.08 -88.42 24.47
N LEU A 602 -2.72 -88.57 25.63
CA LEU A 602 -3.34 -87.46 26.35
C LEU A 602 -2.30 -86.43 26.81
N PHE A 603 -1.19 -86.87 27.40
CA PHE A 603 -0.11 -85.98 27.83
C PHE A 603 0.50 -85.24 26.63
N ASN A 604 0.82 -85.94 25.54
CA ASN A 604 1.41 -85.33 24.34
C ASN A 604 0.47 -84.29 23.70
N GLN A 605 -0.83 -84.55 23.66
CA GLN A 605 -1.82 -83.59 23.17
C GLN A 605 -1.86 -82.32 24.03
N LEU A 606 -1.72 -82.45 25.35
CA LEU A 606 -1.70 -81.31 26.28
C LEU A 606 -0.36 -80.56 26.26
N ASP A 607 0.77 -81.25 26.19
CA ASP A 607 2.11 -80.64 26.17
C ASP A 607 2.33 -79.82 24.88
N ASN A 608 1.77 -80.26 23.75
CA ASN A 608 1.75 -79.48 22.51
C ASN A 608 1.06 -78.10 22.65
N LEU A 609 0.21 -77.90 23.66
CA LEU A 609 -0.44 -76.61 23.93
C LEU A 609 0.42 -75.67 24.79
N ARG A 610 1.50 -76.17 25.39
CA ARG A 610 2.29 -75.45 26.40
C ARG A 610 2.91 -74.18 25.84
N VAL A 611 3.49 -74.27 24.64
CA VAL A 611 4.09 -73.11 23.95
C VAL A 611 3.07 -72.01 23.73
N ILE A 612 1.86 -72.37 23.29
CA ILE A 612 0.78 -71.41 23.02
C ILE A 612 0.26 -70.79 24.33
N TYR A 613 0.19 -71.59 25.41
CA TYR A 613 -0.21 -71.11 26.74
C TYR A 613 0.83 -70.15 27.33
N ASP A 614 2.12 -70.46 27.25
CA ASP A 614 3.19 -69.59 27.75
C ASP A 614 3.20 -68.24 27.01
N GLU A 615 3.00 -68.26 25.68
CA GLU A 615 2.83 -67.04 24.89
C GLU A 615 1.56 -66.25 25.26
N TYR A 616 0.46 -66.94 25.58
CA TYR A 616 -0.77 -66.31 26.05
C TYR A 616 -0.54 -65.60 27.40
N VAL A 617 0.10 -66.27 28.36
CA VAL A 617 0.41 -65.71 29.68
C VAL A 617 1.35 -64.50 29.55
N LYS A 618 2.35 -64.58 28.67
CA LYS A 618 3.26 -63.46 28.40
C LYS A 618 2.54 -62.25 27.81
N LEU A 619 1.62 -62.48 26.87
CA LEU A 619 0.78 -61.43 26.31
C LEU A 619 -0.13 -60.79 27.37
N GLU A 620 -0.76 -61.61 28.22
CA GLU A 620 -1.71 -61.17 29.26
C GLU A 620 -1.04 -60.40 30.39
N LYS A 621 0.10 -60.90 30.89
CA LYS A 621 0.72 -60.38 32.13
C LYS A 621 1.84 -59.38 31.92
N GLU A 622 2.47 -59.37 30.75
CA GLU A 622 3.60 -58.48 30.46
C GLU A 622 3.30 -57.52 29.31
N THR A 623 2.95 -58.06 28.13
CA THR A 623 2.95 -57.25 26.89
C THR A 623 1.80 -56.24 26.85
N ILE A 624 0.59 -56.63 27.25
CA ILE A 624 -0.57 -55.72 27.29
C ILE A 624 -0.42 -54.66 28.40
N PRO A 625 -0.07 -55.02 29.66
CA PRO A 625 0.13 -54.02 30.72
C PRO A 625 1.23 -52.99 30.42
N LEU A 626 2.32 -53.40 29.75
CA LEU A 626 3.35 -52.47 29.29
C LEU A 626 2.79 -51.50 28.24
N ALA A 627 2.05 -51.99 27.26
CA ALA A 627 1.41 -51.14 26.25
C ALA A 627 0.33 -50.19 26.86
N GLU A 628 -0.39 -50.63 27.90
CA GLU A 628 -1.32 -49.78 28.66
C GLU A 628 -0.58 -48.66 29.40
N LYS A 629 0.54 -48.98 30.05
CA LYS A 629 1.38 -47.98 30.73
C LYS A 629 1.98 -46.96 29.77
N ASP A 630 2.45 -47.40 28.60
CA ASP A 630 2.96 -46.50 27.56
C ASP A 630 1.83 -45.57 27.04
N LEU A 631 0.60 -46.08 26.92
CA LEU A 631 -0.56 -45.28 26.55
C LEU A 631 -0.93 -44.23 27.61
N GLU A 632 -0.83 -44.58 28.89
CA GLU A 632 -1.02 -43.62 30.00
C GLU A 632 0.03 -42.50 29.97
N GLN A 633 1.30 -42.84 29.74
CA GLN A 633 2.37 -41.84 29.63
C GLN A 633 2.15 -40.90 28.43
N LEU A 634 1.79 -41.45 27.27
CA LEU A 634 1.47 -40.62 26.10
C LEU A 634 0.24 -39.74 26.32
N SER A 635 -0.75 -40.22 27.09
CA SER A 635 -1.94 -39.43 27.44
C SER A 635 -1.61 -38.29 28.40
N ALA A 636 -0.68 -38.49 29.33
CA ALA A 636 -0.18 -37.44 30.21
C ALA A 636 0.61 -36.36 29.43
N ASP A 637 1.52 -36.76 28.53
CA ASP A 637 2.26 -35.85 27.63
C ASP A 637 1.31 -35.02 26.75
N LYS A 638 0.22 -35.64 26.25
CA LYS A 638 -0.81 -34.89 25.53
C LYS A 638 -1.48 -33.84 26.43
N SER A 639 -1.88 -34.21 27.65
CA SER A 639 -2.56 -33.28 28.57
C SER A 639 -1.70 -32.06 28.90
N GLU A 640 -0.38 -32.25 29.08
CA GLU A 640 0.56 -31.16 29.31
C GLU A 640 0.66 -30.23 28.08
N LYS A 641 0.78 -30.81 26.88
CA LYS A 641 0.80 -30.06 25.62
C LYS A 641 -0.51 -29.33 25.32
N GLU A 642 -1.64 -29.89 25.72
CA GLU A 642 -2.97 -29.29 25.60
C GLU A 642 -3.07 -28.04 26.48
N GLN A 643 -2.62 -28.13 27.72
CA GLN A 643 -2.57 -26.99 28.63
C GLN A 643 -1.66 -25.86 28.10
N ILE A 644 -0.45 -26.19 27.61
CA ILE A 644 0.47 -25.22 27.02
C ILE A 644 -0.17 -24.53 25.79
N SER A 645 -0.85 -25.30 24.94
CA SER A 645 -1.53 -24.77 23.76
C SER A 645 -2.66 -23.82 24.16
N ASP A 646 -3.48 -24.18 25.15
CA ASP A 646 -4.58 -23.34 25.63
C ASP A 646 -4.09 -22.03 26.27
N ASP A 647 -3.04 -22.10 27.08
CA ASP A 647 -2.40 -20.93 27.70
C ASP A 647 -1.86 -19.98 26.62
N LEU A 648 -1.17 -20.50 25.60
CA LEU A 648 -0.66 -19.70 24.49
C LEU A 648 -1.79 -19.05 23.67
N VAL A 649 -2.88 -19.78 23.41
CA VAL A 649 -4.05 -19.23 22.70
C VAL A 649 -4.70 -18.11 23.51
N SER A 650 -4.80 -18.26 24.84
CA SER A 650 -5.35 -17.22 25.72
C SER A 650 -4.48 -15.96 25.69
N VAL A 651 -3.15 -16.09 25.78
CA VAL A 651 -2.23 -14.94 25.72
C VAL A 651 -2.25 -14.29 24.34
N LEU A 652 -2.27 -15.09 23.28
CA LEU A 652 -2.35 -14.62 21.90
C LEU A 652 -3.64 -13.81 21.65
N ALA A 653 -4.77 -14.24 22.21
CA ALA A 653 -6.02 -13.48 22.12
C ALA A 653 -5.90 -12.09 22.75
N GLN A 654 -5.25 -11.98 23.91
CA GLN A 654 -5.02 -10.70 24.58
C GLN A 654 -4.09 -9.80 23.76
N VAL A 655 -2.94 -10.32 23.31
CA VAL A 655 -1.99 -9.54 22.50
C VAL A 655 -2.59 -9.12 21.16
N LYS A 656 -3.47 -9.95 20.58
CA LYS A 656 -4.22 -9.59 19.38
C LYS A 656 -5.18 -8.42 19.62
N MET A 657 -5.92 -8.42 20.74
CA MET A 657 -6.79 -7.30 21.11
C MET A 657 -5.99 -6.01 21.27
N ASP A 658 -4.81 -6.09 21.89
CA ASP A 658 -3.91 -4.94 22.05
C ASP A 658 -3.38 -4.47 20.68
N ARG A 659 -2.96 -5.40 19.80
CA ARG A 659 -2.51 -5.11 18.43
C ARG A 659 -3.58 -4.38 17.62
N ASP A 660 -4.79 -4.93 17.57
CA ASP A 660 -5.92 -4.36 16.84
C ASP A 660 -6.29 -2.97 17.42
N GLY A 661 -6.18 -2.81 18.73
CA GLY A 661 -6.34 -1.53 19.42
C GLY A 661 -5.35 -0.45 18.96
N VAL A 662 -4.08 -0.82 18.73
CA VAL A 662 -3.06 0.09 18.19
C VAL A 662 -3.25 0.32 16.69
N GLU A 663 -3.62 -0.72 15.93
CA GLU A 663 -3.79 -0.66 14.47
C GLU A 663 -4.83 0.38 14.04
N VAL A 664 -5.95 0.46 14.77
CA VAL A 664 -7.02 1.44 14.53
C VAL A 664 -6.51 2.89 14.60
N LEU A 665 -5.40 3.14 15.31
CA LEU A 665 -4.81 4.47 15.46
C LEU A 665 -3.87 4.86 14.32
N LEU A 666 -3.39 3.91 13.49
CA LEU A 666 -2.46 4.22 12.39
C LEU A 666 -3.06 5.21 11.38
N ARG A 667 -4.31 5.00 10.97
CA ARG A 667 -4.99 5.87 9.99
C ARG A 667 -5.25 7.30 10.50
N PRO A 668 -5.78 7.51 11.72
CA PRO A 668 -5.82 8.84 12.33
C PRO A 668 -4.45 9.51 12.41
N VAL A 669 -3.42 8.75 12.77
CA VAL A 669 -2.05 9.24 12.95
C VAL A 669 -1.40 9.66 11.63
N ASP A 670 -1.64 8.95 10.53
CA ASP A 670 -1.23 9.39 9.19
C ASP A 670 -1.94 10.67 8.76
N THR A 671 -3.20 10.83 9.16
CA THR A 671 -3.98 12.05 8.88
C THR A 671 -3.43 13.24 9.68
N ILE A 672 -3.02 13.02 10.93
CA ILE A 672 -2.35 14.01 11.79
C ILE A 672 -1.01 14.42 11.16
N ASP A 673 -0.17 13.46 10.77
CA ASP A 673 1.14 13.72 10.13
C ASP A 673 1.01 14.52 8.84
N ARG A 674 0.04 14.18 7.97
CA ARG A 674 -0.25 14.97 6.75
C ARG A 674 -0.60 16.42 7.09
N HIS A 675 -1.46 16.65 8.08
CA HIS A 675 -1.83 18.02 8.49
C HIS A 675 -0.67 18.76 9.15
N VAL A 676 0.21 18.08 9.88
CA VAL A 676 1.45 18.66 10.43
C VAL A 676 2.39 19.10 9.31
N GLN A 677 2.56 18.29 8.25
CA GLN A 677 3.37 18.64 7.07
C GLN A 677 2.77 19.82 6.30
N GLU A 678 1.44 19.81 6.05
CA GLU A 678 0.73 20.93 5.42
C GLU A 678 0.91 22.24 6.19
N ILE A 679 0.89 22.20 7.52
CA ILE A 679 1.17 23.38 8.37
C ILE A 679 2.62 23.84 8.22
N GLN A 680 3.59 22.92 8.19
CA GLN A 680 5.00 23.24 8.01
C GLN A 680 5.30 23.87 6.64
N GLU A 681 4.52 23.54 5.61
CA GLU A 681 4.64 24.15 4.27
C GLU A 681 3.93 25.51 4.16
N LEU A 682 2.77 25.68 4.81
CA LEU A 682 1.97 26.91 4.75
C LEU A 682 2.55 28.03 5.63
N GLU A 683 3.15 27.72 6.78
CA GLU A 683 3.75 28.72 7.68
C GLU A 683 4.85 29.60 7.03
N PRO A 684 5.84 29.05 6.29
CA PRO A 684 6.83 29.88 5.60
C PRO A 684 6.24 30.67 4.44
N GLN A 685 5.23 30.14 3.73
CA GLN A 685 4.55 30.86 2.64
C GLN A 685 3.79 32.10 3.16
N VAL A 686 3.11 31.96 4.30
CA VAL A 686 2.45 33.10 4.97
C VAL A 686 3.50 34.14 5.39
N LYS A 687 4.61 33.72 6.01
CA LYS A 687 5.68 34.64 6.44
C LYS A 687 6.35 35.37 5.28
N ASP A 688 6.58 34.70 4.15
CA ASP A 688 7.17 35.32 2.95
C ASP A 688 6.23 36.35 2.31
N LEU A 689 4.92 36.05 2.27
CA LEU A 689 3.90 37.00 1.79
C LEU A 689 3.73 38.19 2.74
N GLU A 690 3.78 37.98 4.06
CA GLU A 690 3.79 39.06 5.06
C GLU A 690 5.01 39.97 4.89
N TYR A 691 6.21 39.38 4.75
CA TYR A 691 7.45 40.12 4.53
C TYR A 691 7.42 40.93 3.23
N LYS A 692 6.92 40.36 2.13
CA LYS A 692 6.75 41.05 0.84
C LYS A 692 5.82 42.25 0.93
N LEU A 693 4.70 42.12 1.64
CA LEU A 693 3.73 43.21 1.82
C LEU A 693 4.25 44.30 2.78
N ASP A 694 5.00 43.93 3.83
CA ASP A 694 5.60 44.91 4.76
C ASP A 694 6.72 45.73 4.09
N SER A 695 7.52 45.12 3.21
CA SER A 695 8.59 45.82 2.47
C SER A 695 8.08 46.88 1.49
N ARG A 696 6.79 46.83 1.12
CA ARG A 696 6.13 47.75 0.17
C ARG A 696 5.34 48.87 0.85
N GLY A 697 5.51 49.05 2.16
CA GLY A 697 4.73 49.95 2.99
C GLY A 697 4.84 51.44 2.65
N GLN A 698 3.66 52.05 2.48
CA GLN A 698 3.28 53.47 2.67
C GLN A 698 3.68 54.50 1.62
N GLY A 699 2.77 54.70 0.66
CA GLY A 699 2.68 55.92 -0.12
C GLY A 699 1.74 55.77 -1.31
N VAL A 700 0.43 55.61 -1.10
CA VAL A 700 -0.48 55.24 -2.18
C VAL A 700 -1.68 56.17 -2.24
N LYS A 701 -1.72 56.98 -3.32
CA LYS A 701 -2.93 57.60 -3.86
C LYS A 701 -3.97 56.50 -4.12
N SER A 702 -5.25 56.78 -3.91
CA SER A 702 -6.30 55.77 -4.10
C SER A 702 -6.39 55.30 -5.56
N VAL A 703 -6.83 54.05 -5.79
CA VAL A 703 -7.08 53.52 -7.15
C VAL A 703 -8.03 54.43 -7.92
N ASP A 704 -9.02 55.01 -7.25
CA ASP A 704 -9.96 55.96 -7.85
C ASP A 704 -9.28 57.29 -8.20
N GLU A 705 -8.32 57.76 -7.39
CA GLU A 705 -7.53 58.96 -7.69
C GLU A 705 -6.64 58.75 -8.93
N ILE A 706 -6.00 57.59 -9.04
CA ILE A 706 -5.18 57.22 -10.20
C ILE A 706 -6.05 56.99 -11.44
N GLN A 707 -7.23 56.38 -11.30
CA GLN A 707 -8.18 56.17 -12.39
C GLN A 707 -8.80 57.50 -12.86
N LEU A 708 -9.09 58.43 -11.95
CA LEU A 708 -9.54 59.79 -12.29
C LEU A 708 -8.42 60.60 -12.96
N GLU A 709 -7.18 60.53 -12.48
CA GLU A 709 -6.02 61.10 -13.15
C GLU A 709 -5.84 60.48 -14.55
N LEU A 710 -5.97 59.16 -14.69
CA LEU A 710 -5.87 58.46 -15.98
C LEU A 710 -6.97 58.90 -16.96
N ILE A 711 -8.23 58.99 -16.52
CA ILE A 711 -9.36 59.47 -17.33
C ILE A 711 -9.15 60.94 -17.71
N SER A 712 -8.64 61.77 -16.80
CA SER A 712 -8.36 63.17 -17.08
C SER A 712 -7.25 63.34 -18.13
N VAL A 713 -6.17 62.55 -18.04
CA VAL A 713 -5.04 62.57 -18.96
C VAL A 713 -5.42 61.94 -20.31
N GLN A 714 -6.28 60.91 -20.32
CA GLN A 714 -6.84 60.31 -21.54
C GLN A 714 -7.86 61.20 -22.25
N ARG A 715 -8.62 62.05 -21.52
CA ARG A 715 -9.50 63.07 -22.13
C ARG A 715 -8.74 64.28 -22.67
N ALA A 716 -7.57 64.56 -22.10
CA ALA A 716 -6.68 65.63 -22.54
C ALA A 716 -5.84 65.24 -23.78
N ARG A 717 -5.65 63.93 -24.00
CA ARG A 717 -5.12 63.33 -25.23
C ARG A 717 -6.21 63.29 -26.29
#